data_AF-A0A7J3LLR7-F1
#
_entry.id   AF-A0A7J3LLR7-F1
#
_cell.length_a   1.000
_cell.length_b   1.000
_cell.length_c   1.000
_cell.angle_alpha   90.00
_cell.angle_beta   90.00
_cell.angle_gamma   90.00
#
_symmetry.space_group_name_H-M   'P 1'
#
loop_
_entity.id
_entity.type
_entity.pdbx_description
1 polymer ?
#
loop_
_entity_poly.entity_id
_entity_poly.type
_entity_poly.pdbx_seq_one_letter_code
_entity_poly.pdbx_strand_id
1 'polypeptide(L)'
;MKRKWLFAGIAVSVLIVSLLVGQLMLYWNLIIGNDTLITLSTDKEYVLLKHGMNQTLNVEASILSNMFCNSHCIAAFSDLNRNETIDRAEFNLKTAQPFKKQYPLYPGIKGEGFKVYRFSMECISEKSFLCHTGERPTTRSALVIVEYRLDEEEEIERNKVVLAESIAKRHAELSALARQSSATIAGFKSLRDDDLLEISRQLEAKAWNISEKLAQTVRHWENEEYIEFGKPLALLEEECDESIAKAESQINSLTILVQRHDNALKSMRQSRDTLSKLQQMTMTNRTLVGRITRASESFNSDAALFRQRGMISTKEQIAENMRLRISELNKSIDSAVRREYLMRHLKIDALYKALFEVVGEKPSEYANNTEKSISESCLHAEALAAFAEKYINGSINSTIDSRAAIRTLLSKIYDRYTPGSADEKEVLNQLKADYDENATLLPGQEATYVKAIIEEIPRCKIIPVAYPELDRLEGMEERLSAREPEKVLFRFSNPTMKCGLFAREEECCKDCWDRNYPVLLFHGHAFDKGVSYEYSLEGWTAIQARLEEDGVLNGGTINVYGPDRMPSGVIGNLNMPVSFRASYYFDVLTEPGSFAVVQSKSENIDTYAIRVKEVIARVKAKTGKNKVRIVAFSMGGLVARRYIQIFGDNDVASLVLLGVPNKGISGKVSQLCDVRGSPVECRDMDEDSLFIRKLNSAKLPDIPITNIVAGGCNMDGEDGDGIVLLRNAKLDGITNIFINGTCRGTTTPLHIDLLDIEMYPQVYGAIRESLI
;
A
#
# COMPACT_ATOMS: atom_id res chain seq x y z
N MET A 1 -8.34 104.04 20.29
CA MET A 1 -7.37 102.92 20.37
C MET A 1 -7.87 101.77 21.26
N LYS A 2 -8.25 102.01 22.51
CA LYS A 2 -8.70 100.96 23.47
C LYS A 2 -9.84 100.05 22.96
N ARG A 3 -10.83 100.59 22.25
CA ARG A 3 -11.96 99.82 21.71
C ARG A 3 -11.53 98.80 20.63
N LYS A 4 -10.53 99.13 19.79
CA LYS A 4 -9.99 98.22 18.76
C LYS A 4 -9.22 97.06 19.38
N TRP A 5 -8.47 97.31 20.45
CA TRP A 5 -7.76 96.27 21.21
C TRP A 5 -8.70 95.31 21.94
N LEU A 6 -9.84 95.80 22.45
CA LEU A 6 -10.87 94.94 23.05
C LEU A 6 -11.49 93.98 22.03
N PHE A 7 -11.87 94.49 20.84
CA PHE A 7 -12.40 93.65 19.76
C PHE A 7 -11.37 92.64 19.24
N ALA A 8 -10.11 93.05 19.11
CA ALA A 8 -9.03 92.13 18.75
C ALA A 8 -8.85 91.02 19.80
N GLY A 9 -8.91 91.36 21.10
CA GLY A 9 -8.83 90.39 22.19
C GLY A 9 -9.97 89.36 22.14
N ILE A 10 -11.22 89.81 21.97
CA ILE A 10 -12.38 88.90 21.85
C ILE A 10 -12.26 87.99 20.63
N ALA A 11 -11.86 88.53 19.48
CA ALA A 11 -11.69 87.74 18.26
C ALA A 11 -10.60 86.65 18.43
N VAL A 12 -9.48 86.98 19.07
CA VAL A 12 -8.41 86.02 19.38
C VAL A 12 -8.88 84.97 20.38
N SER A 13 -9.62 85.35 21.43
CA SER A 13 -10.18 84.38 22.38
C SER A 13 -11.19 83.43 21.72
N VAL A 14 -12.08 83.93 20.86
CA VAL A 14 -13.02 83.08 20.09
C VAL A 14 -12.26 82.14 19.17
N LEU A 15 -11.21 82.61 18.50
CA LEU A 15 -10.37 81.77 17.65
C LEU A 15 -9.69 80.65 18.45
N ILE A 16 -9.07 80.98 19.59
CA ILE A 16 -8.40 80.00 20.47
C ILE A 16 -9.42 78.97 20.99
N VAL A 17 -10.60 79.42 21.44
CA VAL A 17 -11.66 78.51 21.88
C VAL A 17 -12.15 77.62 20.73
N SER A 18 -12.31 78.15 19.53
CA SER A 18 -12.71 77.36 18.36
C SER A 18 -11.66 76.32 17.96
N LEU A 19 -10.36 76.64 18.08
CA LEU A 19 -9.27 75.71 17.83
C LEU A 19 -9.21 74.63 18.91
N LEU A 20 -9.38 75.00 20.18
CA LEU A 20 -9.42 74.04 21.29
C LEU A 20 -10.63 73.13 21.20
N VAL A 21 -11.82 73.66 20.90
CA VAL A 21 -13.04 72.86 20.68
C VAL A 21 -12.89 71.97 19.45
N GLY A 22 -12.28 72.46 18.37
CA GLY A 22 -11.99 71.65 17.18
C GLY A 22 -11.01 70.52 17.48
N GLN A 23 -9.92 70.78 18.20
CA GLN A 23 -8.98 69.76 18.67
C GLN A 23 -9.66 68.76 19.61
N LEU A 24 -10.51 69.25 20.54
CA LEU A 24 -11.25 68.40 21.45
C LEU A 24 -12.28 67.55 20.70
N MET A 25 -12.92 68.08 19.65
CA MET A 25 -13.85 67.32 18.79
C MET A 25 -13.13 66.28 17.93
N LEU A 26 -11.93 66.57 17.44
CA LEU A 26 -11.10 65.59 16.73
C LEU A 26 -10.62 64.49 17.69
N TYR A 27 -10.21 64.86 18.91
CA TYR A 27 -9.85 63.91 19.96
C TYR A 27 -11.07 63.09 20.43
N TRP A 28 -12.24 63.72 20.50
CA TRP A 28 -13.52 63.06 20.77
C TRP A 28 -13.88 62.09 19.65
N ASN A 29 -13.79 62.48 18.38
CA ASN A 29 -14.02 61.54 17.26
C ASN A 29 -13.06 60.36 17.28
N LEU A 30 -11.82 60.55 17.74
CA LEU A 30 -10.84 59.47 17.94
C LEU A 30 -11.24 58.54 19.11
N ILE A 31 -11.75 59.09 20.22
CA ILE A 31 -12.28 58.32 21.37
C ILE A 31 -13.63 57.65 21.04
N ILE A 32 -14.40 58.23 20.11
CA ILE A 32 -15.74 57.80 19.71
C ILE A 32 -15.69 56.78 18.57
N GLY A 33 -14.51 56.25 18.21
CA GLY A 33 -14.42 55.12 17.29
C GLY A 33 -15.45 54.04 17.67
N ASN A 34 -16.42 53.80 16.80
CA ASN A 34 -17.59 52.96 17.08
C ASN A 34 -17.29 51.45 16.92
N ASP A 35 -16.04 51.13 16.57
CA ASP A 35 -15.60 49.77 16.31
C ASP A 35 -15.10 49.11 17.59
N THR A 36 -15.42 47.82 17.74
CA THR A 36 -14.83 46.97 18.77
C THR A 36 -13.62 46.26 18.19
N LEU A 37 -12.45 46.49 18.76
CA LEU A 37 -11.23 45.77 18.44
C LEU A 37 -11.01 44.65 19.46
N ILE A 38 -11.00 43.41 19.01
CA ILE A 38 -10.61 42.26 19.83
C ILE A 38 -9.11 42.03 19.67
N THR A 39 -8.38 42.06 20.79
CA THR A 39 -7.01 41.56 20.88
C THR A 39 -7.06 40.18 21.51
N LEU A 40 -6.65 39.15 20.79
CA LEU A 40 -6.61 37.77 21.25
C LEU A 40 -5.18 37.26 21.19
N SER A 41 -4.72 36.68 22.30
CA SER A 41 -3.39 36.09 22.39
C SER A 41 -3.42 34.78 23.17
N THR A 42 -2.60 33.82 22.72
CA THR A 42 -2.36 32.56 23.43
C THR A 42 -0.90 32.48 23.78
N ASP A 43 -0.52 32.02 24.98
CA ASP A 43 0.89 31.89 25.34
C ASP A 43 1.66 30.94 24.40
N LYS A 44 0.95 29.99 23.79
CA LYS A 44 1.46 29.00 22.82
C LYS A 44 0.52 28.90 21.62
N GLU A 45 1.09 28.82 20.42
CA GLU A 45 0.38 28.43 19.19
C GLU A 45 0.72 26.99 18.77
N TYR A 46 1.80 26.44 19.31
CA TYR A 46 2.27 25.09 19.09
C TYR A 46 2.67 24.44 20.42
N VAL A 47 2.31 23.17 20.57
CA VAL A 47 2.55 22.37 21.77
C VAL A 47 2.98 20.98 21.33
N LEU A 48 4.11 20.50 21.87
CA LEU A 48 4.57 19.12 21.67
C LEU A 48 4.34 18.34 22.97
N LEU A 49 3.55 17.27 22.91
CA LEU A 49 3.26 16.38 24.04
C LEU A 49 3.78 14.97 23.75
N LYS A 50 4.25 14.28 24.77
CA LYS A 50 4.34 12.82 24.75
C LYS A 50 3.08 12.22 25.37
N HIS A 51 2.78 10.96 25.08
CA HIS A 51 1.70 10.25 25.78
C HIS A 51 1.84 10.31 27.30
N GLY A 52 0.70 10.36 28.00
CA GLY A 52 0.64 10.57 29.45
C GLY A 52 0.96 11.99 29.95
N MET A 53 1.52 12.88 29.12
CA MET A 53 1.75 14.28 29.49
C MET A 53 0.52 15.14 29.26
N ASN A 54 0.44 16.28 29.95
CA ASN A 54 -0.51 17.34 29.63
C ASN A 54 0.19 18.70 29.70
N GLN A 55 -0.40 19.71 29.07
CA GLN A 55 0.11 21.07 29.16
C GLN A 55 -1.03 22.09 29.17
N THR A 56 -0.91 23.12 30.00
CA THR A 56 -1.89 24.21 30.04
C THR A 56 -1.62 25.24 28.95
N LEU A 57 -2.68 25.58 28.22
CA LEU A 57 -2.78 26.73 27.32
C LEU A 57 -3.38 27.91 28.07
N ASN A 58 -2.69 29.05 28.08
CA ASN A 58 -3.20 30.30 28.64
C ASN A 58 -3.72 31.18 27.51
N VAL A 59 -4.99 31.55 27.58
CA VAL A 59 -5.63 32.45 26.63
C VAL A 59 -5.92 33.77 27.33
N GLU A 60 -5.50 34.87 26.70
CA GLU A 60 -5.79 36.22 27.13
C GLU A 60 -6.42 36.98 25.97
N ALA A 61 -7.63 37.48 26.19
CA ALA A 61 -8.35 38.32 25.24
C ALA A 61 -8.72 39.64 25.90
N SER A 62 -8.70 40.72 25.14
CA SER A 62 -9.14 42.03 25.59
C SER A 62 -9.84 42.75 24.45
N ILE A 63 -10.68 43.71 24.78
CA ILE A 63 -11.30 44.58 23.79
C ILE A 63 -10.84 46.02 23.96
N LEU A 64 -10.69 46.70 22.83
CA LEU A 64 -10.60 48.14 22.75
C LEU A 64 -11.87 48.62 22.06
N SER A 65 -12.73 49.30 22.81
CA SER A 65 -13.98 49.89 22.33
C SER A 65 -14.13 51.30 22.88
N ASN A 66 -15.07 52.09 22.34
CA ASN A 66 -15.45 53.36 22.96
C ASN A 66 -15.86 53.12 24.43
N MET A 67 -15.33 53.93 25.35
CA MET A 67 -15.55 53.80 26.79
C MET A 67 -17.02 53.85 27.24
N PHE A 68 -17.91 54.36 26.39
CA PHE A 68 -19.36 54.40 26.61
C PHE A 68 -20.11 53.22 25.99
N CYS A 69 -19.44 52.37 25.23
CA CYS A 69 -19.97 51.13 24.70
C CYS A 69 -19.77 49.99 25.71
N ASN A 70 -20.81 49.17 25.88
CA ASN A 70 -20.64 47.83 26.43
C ASN A 70 -20.57 46.87 25.26
N SER A 71 -19.67 45.89 25.31
CA SER A 71 -19.62 44.84 24.30
C SER A 71 -20.08 43.53 24.90
N HIS A 72 -21.08 42.91 24.27
CA HIS A 72 -21.47 41.55 24.55
C HIS A 72 -20.54 40.61 23.76
N CYS A 73 -19.82 39.74 24.45
CA CYS A 73 -18.83 38.85 23.85
C CYS A 73 -19.16 37.38 24.12
N ILE A 74 -18.94 36.56 23.09
CA ILE A 74 -19.03 35.10 23.13
C ILE A 74 -17.64 34.55 22.81
N ALA A 75 -17.05 33.82 23.75
CA ALA A 75 -15.81 33.09 23.53
C ALA A 75 -16.09 31.58 23.47
N ALA A 76 -15.41 30.88 22.56
CA ALA A 76 -15.51 29.43 22.43
C ALA A 76 -14.12 28.81 22.22
N PHE A 77 -13.82 27.77 22.98
CA PHE A 77 -12.65 26.90 22.80
C PHE A 77 -13.12 25.56 22.23
N SER A 78 -12.66 25.20 21.04
CA SER A 78 -13.14 24.01 20.30
C SER A 78 -11.99 23.09 19.91
N ASP A 79 -12.26 21.78 19.99
CA ASP A 79 -11.46 20.71 19.38
C ASP A 79 -11.92 20.52 17.94
N LEU A 80 -11.11 20.96 16.98
CA LEU A 80 -11.47 20.85 15.57
C LEU A 80 -11.34 19.41 15.07
N ASN A 81 -10.57 18.54 15.71
CA ASN A 81 -10.50 17.13 15.33
C ASN A 81 -11.84 16.45 15.54
N ARG A 82 -12.48 16.72 16.68
CA ARG A 82 -13.79 16.15 17.05
C ARG A 82 -14.98 16.98 16.59
N ASN A 83 -14.73 18.19 16.08
CA ASN A 83 -15.74 19.19 15.81
C ASN A 83 -16.62 19.48 17.05
N GLU A 84 -15.97 19.60 18.21
CA GLU A 84 -16.62 19.74 19.52
C GLU A 84 -16.20 21.04 20.21
N THR A 85 -17.16 21.79 20.76
CA THR A 85 -16.86 22.94 21.63
C THR A 85 -16.63 22.47 23.06
N ILE A 86 -15.41 22.64 23.57
CA ILE A 86 -14.98 22.24 24.91
C ILE A 86 -15.49 23.21 25.97
N ASP A 87 -15.38 24.51 25.71
CA ASP A 87 -15.84 25.57 26.61
C ASP A 87 -16.48 26.69 25.79
N ARG A 88 -17.56 27.25 26.32
CA ARG A 88 -18.25 28.41 25.77
C ARG A 88 -18.60 29.35 26.91
N ALA A 89 -18.20 30.60 26.77
CA ALA A 89 -18.44 31.64 27.76
C ALA A 89 -19.08 32.86 27.09
N GLU A 90 -20.13 33.38 27.71
CA GLU A 90 -20.79 34.62 27.31
C GLU A 90 -20.60 35.64 28.44
N PHE A 91 -20.08 36.82 28.10
CA PHE A 91 -19.73 37.84 29.07
C PHE A 91 -19.74 39.24 28.44
N ASN A 92 -19.98 40.25 29.28
CA ASN A 92 -19.89 41.64 28.85
C ASN A 92 -18.51 42.19 29.21
N LEU A 93 -17.79 42.72 28.23
CA LEU A 93 -16.52 43.40 28.47
C LEU A 93 -16.66 44.91 28.34
N LYS A 94 -15.83 45.59 29.13
CA LYS A 94 -15.50 46.99 28.96
C LYS A 94 -14.04 47.12 28.54
N THR A 95 -13.69 48.24 27.93
CA THR A 95 -12.30 48.56 27.59
C THR A 95 -11.39 48.43 28.82
N ALA A 96 -10.21 47.82 28.63
CA ALA A 96 -9.20 47.54 29.65
C ALA A 96 -9.51 46.43 30.68
N GLN A 97 -10.56 45.62 30.49
CA GLN A 97 -10.80 44.41 31.29
C GLN A 97 -10.42 43.15 30.48
N PRO A 98 -9.24 42.54 30.73
CA PRO A 98 -8.84 41.33 30.00
C PRO A 98 -9.64 40.11 30.49
N PHE A 99 -10.12 39.32 29.55
CA PHE A 99 -10.60 37.96 29.76
C PHE A 99 -9.39 37.00 29.77
N LYS A 100 -9.26 36.19 30.83
CA LYS A 100 -8.20 35.19 30.97
C LYS A 100 -8.80 33.81 31.23
N LYS A 101 -8.34 32.81 30.51
CA LYS A 101 -8.79 31.41 30.68
C LYS A 101 -7.62 30.45 30.47
N GLN A 102 -7.68 29.33 31.16
CA GLN A 102 -6.68 28.26 31.07
C GLN A 102 -7.35 26.97 30.61
N TYR A 103 -6.73 26.29 29.65
CA TYR A 103 -7.23 25.03 29.11
C TYR A 103 -6.14 23.95 29.20
N PRO A 104 -6.39 22.81 29.87
CA PRO A 104 -5.49 21.68 29.80
C PRO A 104 -5.59 21.03 28.42
N LEU A 105 -4.44 20.84 27.77
CA LEU A 105 -4.30 20.13 26.51
C LEU A 105 -3.79 18.72 26.78
N TYR A 106 -4.40 17.75 26.10
CA TYR A 106 -4.09 16.34 26.25
C TYR A 106 -3.72 15.73 24.89
N PRO A 107 -2.71 14.83 24.84
CA PRO A 107 -2.33 14.13 23.62
C PRO A 107 -3.46 13.20 23.13
N GLY A 108 -3.29 12.61 21.95
CA GLY A 108 -4.07 11.46 21.53
C GLY A 108 -3.96 10.31 22.55
N ILE A 109 -4.91 9.38 22.50
CA ILE A 109 -4.85 8.16 23.34
C ILE A 109 -3.88 7.14 22.73
N LYS A 110 -3.73 7.16 21.40
CA LYS A 110 -2.95 6.19 20.62
C LYS A 110 -2.21 6.87 19.49
N GLY A 111 -1.12 6.24 19.06
CA GLY A 111 -0.38 6.65 17.88
C GLY A 111 0.37 7.97 18.00
N GLU A 112 0.80 8.48 16.86
CA GLU A 112 1.37 9.83 16.73
C GLU A 112 0.44 10.67 15.85
N GLY A 113 0.36 11.98 16.12
CA GLY A 113 -0.57 12.82 15.36
C GLY A 113 -0.61 14.28 15.76
N PHE A 114 -1.58 14.97 15.19
CA PHE A 114 -1.88 16.36 15.52
C PHE A 114 -3.31 16.51 16.03
N LYS A 115 -3.48 17.33 17.06
CA LYS A 115 -4.76 17.94 17.40
C LYS A 115 -4.73 19.43 17.12
N VAL A 116 -5.84 19.93 16.62
CA VAL A 116 -6.02 21.33 16.27
C VAL A 116 -7.13 21.88 17.14
N TYR A 117 -6.77 22.82 17.99
CA TYR A 117 -7.70 23.57 18.80
C TYR A 117 -7.88 24.96 18.24
N ARG A 118 -9.07 25.52 18.45
CA ARG A 118 -9.36 26.90 18.12
C ARG A 118 -9.97 27.59 19.31
N PHE A 119 -9.36 28.70 19.71
CA PHE A 119 -10.02 29.69 20.52
C PHE A 119 -10.60 30.76 19.61
N SER A 120 -11.89 31.03 19.72
CA SER A 120 -12.61 32.05 18.97
C SER A 120 -13.33 32.99 19.92
N MET A 121 -13.41 34.26 19.53
CA MET A 121 -14.12 35.29 20.27
C MET A 121 -14.85 36.19 19.29
N GLU A 122 -16.14 36.36 19.54
CA GLU A 122 -17.01 37.28 18.83
C GLU A 122 -17.51 38.33 19.81
N CYS A 123 -17.50 39.59 19.43
CA CYS A 123 -18.04 40.68 20.26
C CYS A 123 -18.93 41.59 19.43
N ILE A 124 -20.06 41.98 20.02
CA ILE A 124 -21.00 42.94 19.48
C ILE A 124 -21.07 44.10 20.47
N SER A 125 -20.72 45.31 20.02
CA SER A 125 -20.98 46.51 20.83
C SER A 125 -22.48 46.80 20.82
N GLU A 126 -23.05 47.00 22.01
CA GLU A 126 -24.46 47.35 22.18
C GLU A 126 -24.67 48.84 21.93
N LYS A 127 -25.66 49.19 21.12
CA LYS A 127 -25.99 50.58 20.86
C LYS A 127 -26.56 51.25 22.11
N SER A 128 -26.03 52.43 22.44
CA SER A 128 -26.52 53.25 23.56
C SER A 128 -26.62 54.73 23.14
N PHE A 129 -27.13 55.59 24.03
CA PHE A 129 -27.19 57.02 23.76
C PHE A 129 -25.80 57.64 23.47
N LEU A 130 -24.75 57.10 24.08
CA LEU A 130 -23.36 57.56 23.93
C LEU A 130 -22.50 56.60 23.08
N CYS A 131 -23.03 55.42 22.73
CA CYS A 131 -22.37 54.41 21.89
C CYS A 131 -23.11 54.29 20.55
N HIS A 132 -22.59 54.94 19.52
CA HIS A 132 -23.19 54.95 18.19
C HIS A 132 -22.63 53.84 17.29
N THR A 133 -22.70 52.59 17.76
CA THR A 133 -22.26 51.44 16.97
C THR A 133 -23.31 50.93 15.99
N GLY A 134 -22.85 50.24 14.95
CA GLY A 134 -23.68 49.54 13.98
C GLY A 134 -24.07 48.12 14.41
N GLU A 135 -23.70 47.71 15.63
CA GLU A 135 -23.99 46.38 16.21
C GLU A 135 -23.52 45.21 15.33
N ARG A 136 -22.42 45.42 14.58
CA ARG A 136 -21.80 44.37 13.77
C ARG A 136 -20.88 43.52 14.64
N PRO A 137 -20.90 42.19 14.49
CA PRO A 137 -19.98 41.33 15.21
C PRO A 137 -18.55 41.52 14.69
N THR A 138 -17.60 41.68 15.61
CA THR A 138 -16.17 41.56 15.35
C THR A 138 -15.71 40.18 15.77
N THR A 139 -14.93 39.48 14.95
CA THR A 139 -14.43 38.13 15.28
C THR A 139 -12.91 38.05 15.28
N ARG A 140 -12.36 37.30 16.25
CA ARG A 140 -10.96 36.87 16.27
C ARG A 140 -10.85 35.41 16.65
N SER A 141 -9.88 34.74 16.04
CA SER A 141 -9.55 33.36 16.36
C SER A 141 -8.04 33.17 16.44
N ALA A 142 -7.63 32.22 17.27
CA ALA A 142 -6.27 31.74 17.38
C ALA A 142 -6.29 30.22 17.25
N LEU A 143 -5.45 29.69 16.37
CA LEU A 143 -5.23 28.25 16.24
C LEU A 143 -4.11 27.80 17.17
N VAL A 144 -4.31 26.64 17.79
CA VAL A 144 -3.31 25.97 18.61
C VAL A 144 -3.15 24.55 18.11
N ILE A 145 -1.93 24.21 17.68
CA ILE A 145 -1.61 22.87 17.19
C ILE A 145 -0.88 22.10 18.28
N VAL A 146 -1.40 20.94 18.63
CA VAL A 146 -0.81 19.98 19.55
C VAL A 146 -0.27 18.81 18.75
N GLU A 147 1.05 18.75 18.56
CA GLU A 147 1.71 17.54 18.09
C GLU A 147 1.85 16.60 19.28
N TYR A 148 1.41 15.35 19.14
CA TYR A 148 1.64 14.33 20.14
C TYR A 148 2.45 13.17 19.58
N ARG A 149 3.40 12.71 20.38
CA ARG A 149 4.32 11.61 20.07
C ARG A 149 4.20 10.50 21.11
N LEU A 150 4.71 9.35 20.75
CA LEU A 150 4.88 8.24 21.67
C LEU A 150 5.76 8.64 22.85
N ASP A 151 5.48 8.06 24.01
CA ASP A 151 6.44 8.08 25.10
C ASP A 151 7.63 7.12 24.85
N GLU A 152 8.59 7.11 25.77
CA GLU A 152 9.80 6.29 25.63
C GLU A 152 9.51 4.79 25.72
N GLU A 153 8.49 4.39 26.49
CA GLU A 153 8.10 2.98 26.64
C GLU A 153 7.42 2.48 25.37
N GLU A 154 6.47 3.23 24.84
CA GLU A 154 5.79 2.93 23.58
C GLU A 154 6.76 2.92 22.39
N GLU A 155 7.76 3.81 22.36
CA GLU A 155 8.78 3.81 21.31
C GLU A 155 9.64 2.53 21.34
N ILE A 156 10.01 2.06 22.55
CA ILE A 156 10.71 0.78 22.72
C ILE A 156 9.85 -0.37 22.19
N GLU A 157 8.57 -0.41 22.55
CA GLU A 157 7.66 -1.47 22.12
C GLU A 157 7.39 -1.42 20.60
N ARG A 158 7.21 -0.22 20.01
CA ARG A 158 7.08 -0.04 18.55
C ARG A 158 8.29 -0.61 17.81
N ASN A 159 9.50 -0.38 18.34
CA ASN A 159 10.73 -0.86 17.71
C ASN A 159 10.87 -2.40 17.72
N LYS A 160 10.05 -3.11 18.49
CA LYS A 160 9.96 -4.58 18.43
C LYS A 160 9.24 -5.10 17.18
N VAL A 161 8.78 -4.24 16.27
CA VAL A 161 8.25 -4.65 14.95
C VAL A 161 9.21 -5.57 14.19
N VAL A 162 10.52 -5.33 14.29
CA VAL A 162 11.55 -6.19 13.68
C VAL A 162 11.50 -7.62 14.25
N LEU A 163 11.27 -7.75 15.56
CA LEU A 163 11.07 -9.04 16.21
C LEU A 163 9.77 -9.71 15.74
N ALA A 164 8.67 -8.95 15.62
CA ALA A 164 7.41 -9.47 15.11
C ALA A 164 7.50 -9.97 13.66
N GLU A 165 8.24 -9.26 12.80
CA GLU A 165 8.54 -9.71 11.43
C GLU A 165 9.39 -10.99 11.41
N SER A 166 10.37 -11.10 12.30
CA SER A 166 11.15 -12.33 12.51
C SER A 166 10.27 -13.51 12.93
N ILE A 167 9.37 -13.31 13.90
CA ILE A 167 8.40 -14.32 14.34
C ILE A 167 7.46 -14.71 13.19
N ALA A 168 6.97 -13.75 12.40
CA ALA A 168 6.13 -14.03 11.24
C ALA A 168 6.85 -14.91 10.19
N LYS A 169 8.15 -14.66 9.97
CA LYS A 169 8.97 -15.51 9.10
C LYS A 169 9.13 -16.93 9.66
N ARG A 170 9.44 -17.06 10.96
CA ARG A 170 9.55 -18.36 11.63
C ARG A 170 8.22 -19.12 11.64
N HIS A 171 7.09 -18.43 11.81
CA HIS A 171 5.76 -19.02 11.70
C HIS A 171 5.50 -19.58 10.28
N ALA A 172 5.95 -18.88 9.25
CA ALA A 172 5.86 -19.38 7.88
C ALA A 172 6.70 -20.65 7.67
N GLU A 173 7.88 -20.74 8.30
CA GLU A 173 8.73 -21.94 8.33
C GLU A 173 8.02 -23.10 9.05
N LEU A 174 7.49 -22.88 10.26
CA LEU A 174 6.71 -23.87 11.01
C LEU A 174 5.50 -24.38 10.22
N SER A 175 4.77 -23.46 9.56
CA SER A 175 3.61 -23.80 8.73
C SER A 175 4.01 -24.63 7.51
N ALA A 176 5.19 -24.39 6.94
CA ALA A 176 5.74 -25.21 5.86
C ALA A 176 6.10 -26.62 6.36
N LEU A 177 6.74 -26.74 7.52
CA LEU A 177 7.06 -28.02 8.16
C LEU A 177 5.79 -28.83 8.48
N ALA A 178 4.76 -28.21 9.07
CA ALA A 178 3.49 -28.87 9.36
C ALA A 178 2.84 -29.42 8.08
N ARG A 179 2.84 -28.64 6.98
CA ARG A 179 2.32 -29.08 5.68
C ARG A 179 3.15 -30.21 5.06
N GLN A 180 4.48 -30.13 5.14
CA GLN A 180 5.36 -31.19 4.67
C GLN A 180 5.08 -32.51 5.42
N SER A 181 4.88 -32.44 6.74
CA SER A 181 4.49 -33.60 7.56
C SER A 181 3.16 -34.20 7.07
N SER A 182 2.11 -33.37 6.94
CA SER A 182 0.79 -33.82 6.47
C SER A 182 0.83 -34.40 5.06
N ALA A 183 1.59 -33.80 4.14
CA ALA A 183 1.77 -34.29 2.77
C ALA A 183 2.53 -35.63 2.74
N THR A 184 3.58 -35.75 3.56
CA THR A 184 4.33 -37.00 3.72
C THR A 184 3.40 -38.10 4.20
N ILE A 185 2.65 -37.86 5.29
CA ILE A 185 1.72 -38.85 5.87
C ILE A 185 0.60 -39.24 4.88
N ALA A 186 0.05 -38.29 4.14
CA ALA A 186 -0.97 -38.57 3.12
C ALA A 186 -0.47 -39.49 2.00
N GLY A 187 0.84 -39.51 1.73
CA GLY A 187 1.49 -40.45 0.82
C GLY A 187 1.45 -41.91 1.29
N PHE A 188 1.43 -42.15 2.61
CA PHE A 188 1.50 -43.49 3.21
C PHE A 188 0.12 -44.04 3.60
N LYS A 189 -0.81 -44.12 2.65
CA LYS A 189 -2.16 -44.70 2.89
C LYS A 189 -2.14 -46.13 3.47
N SER A 190 -1.06 -46.88 3.25
CA SER A 190 -0.86 -48.25 3.71
C SER A 190 -0.29 -48.37 5.13
N LEU A 191 0.13 -47.27 5.76
CA LEU A 191 0.59 -47.27 7.15
C LEU A 191 -0.59 -47.01 8.09
N ARG A 192 -0.73 -47.85 9.11
CA ARG A 192 -1.67 -47.64 10.22
C ARG A 192 -0.83 -47.25 11.43
N ASP A 193 -0.43 -46.00 11.44
CA ASP A 193 0.34 -45.45 12.54
C ASP A 193 -0.42 -44.22 13.05
N ASP A 194 -1.30 -44.47 14.01
CA ASP A 194 -2.15 -43.45 14.62
C ASP A 194 -1.27 -42.37 15.29
N ASP A 195 -0.04 -42.72 15.69
CA ASP A 195 0.95 -41.80 16.25
C ASP A 195 1.41 -40.77 15.21
N LEU A 196 1.52 -41.14 13.93
CA LEU A 196 1.89 -40.20 12.86
C LEU A 196 0.80 -39.18 12.58
N LEU A 197 -0.46 -39.62 12.55
CA LEU A 197 -1.60 -38.73 12.38
C LEU A 197 -1.75 -37.77 13.56
N GLU A 198 -1.49 -38.25 14.77
CA GLU A 198 -1.49 -37.42 15.98
C GLU A 198 -0.38 -36.38 15.96
N ILE A 199 0.84 -36.76 15.55
CA ILE A 199 1.97 -35.83 15.36
C ILE A 199 1.61 -34.72 14.37
N SER A 200 1.05 -35.08 13.21
CA SER A 200 0.62 -34.10 12.19
C SER A 200 -0.39 -33.12 12.74
N ARG A 201 -1.41 -33.64 13.45
CA ARG A 201 -2.46 -32.82 14.07
C ARG A 201 -1.92 -31.88 15.14
N GLN A 202 -1.00 -32.35 15.97
CA GLN A 202 -0.37 -31.52 17.00
C GLN A 202 0.43 -30.38 16.38
N LEU A 203 1.17 -30.64 15.30
CA LEU A 203 1.90 -29.60 14.57
C LEU A 203 0.98 -28.58 13.91
N GLU A 204 -0.08 -29.03 13.22
CA GLU A 204 -1.07 -28.14 12.62
C GLU A 204 -1.78 -27.28 13.68
N ALA A 205 -2.18 -27.88 14.80
CA ALA A 205 -2.82 -27.16 15.92
C ALA A 205 -1.89 -26.12 16.53
N LYS A 206 -0.59 -26.44 16.68
CA LYS A 206 0.42 -25.49 17.17
C LYS A 206 0.66 -24.34 16.20
N ALA A 207 0.84 -24.63 14.91
CA ALA A 207 0.99 -23.60 13.88
C ALA A 207 -0.24 -22.68 13.80
N TRP A 208 -1.44 -23.23 13.98
CA TRP A 208 -2.69 -22.47 14.03
C TRP A 208 -2.78 -21.58 15.27
N ASN A 209 -2.45 -22.09 16.47
CA ASN A 209 -2.44 -21.30 17.70
C ASN A 209 -1.48 -20.10 17.63
N ILE A 210 -0.27 -20.31 17.09
CA ILE A 210 0.71 -19.22 16.88
C ILE A 210 0.15 -18.21 15.86
N SER A 211 -0.51 -18.69 14.79
CA SER A 211 -1.14 -17.82 13.79
C SER A 211 -2.21 -16.91 14.40
N GLU A 212 -3.04 -17.44 15.30
CA GLU A 212 -4.09 -16.65 15.98
C GLU A 212 -3.49 -15.56 16.86
N LYS A 213 -2.46 -15.89 17.66
CA LYS A 213 -1.75 -14.93 18.51
C LYS A 213 -1.04 -13.86 17.68
N LEU A 214 -0.38 -14.25 16.57
CA LEU A 214 0.27 -13.29 15.67
C LEU A 214 -0.76 -12.37 14.99
N ALA A 215 -1.94 -12.88 14.64
CA ALA A 215 -3.03 -12.06 14.14
C ALA A 215 -3.57 -11.07 15.20
N GLN A 216 -3.60 -11.45 16.49
CA GLN A 216 -3.89 -10.52 17.58
C GLN A 216 -2.83 -9.43 17.69
N THR A 217 -1.54 -9.79 17.63
CA THR A 217 -0.42 -8.85 17.62
C THR A 217 -0.50 -7.86 16.45
N VAL A 218 -0.83 -8.32 15.24
CA VAL A 218 -1.05 -7.43 14.08
C VAL A 218 -2.19 -6.46 14.34
N ARG A 219 -3.30 -6.90 14.95
CA ARG A 219 -4.40 -5.98 15.31
C ARG A 219 -3.96 -4.91 16.31
N HIS A 220 -3.14 -5.25 17.31
CA HIS A 220 -2.60 -4.25 18.24
C HIS A 220 -1.69 -3.26 17.52
N TRP A 221 -0.87 -3.72 16.57
CA TRP A 221 -0.03 -2.87 15.73
C TRP A 221 -0.87 -1.90 14.87
N GLU A 222 -1.87 -2.41 14.16
CA GLU A 222 -2.77 -1.62 13.31
C GLU A 222 -3.58 -0.59 14.10
N ASN A 223 -3.91 -0.90 15.35
CA ASN A 223 -4.61 0.01 16.28
C ASN A 223 -3.66 0.93 17.07
N GLU A 224 -2.35 0.89 16.78
CA GLU A 224 -1.30 1.68 17.45
C GLU A 224 -1.25 1.46 18.98
N GLU A 225 -1.57 0.25 19.44
CA GLU A 225 -1.52 -0.19 20.84
C GLU A 225 -0.15 -0.82 21.15
N TYR A 226 0.92 -0.03 21.05
CA TYR A 226 2.30 -0.54 21.09
C TYR A 226 2.63 -1.34 22.35
N ILE A 227 2.13 -0.93 23.51
CA ILE A 227 2.31 -1.65 24.78
C ILE A 227 1.68 -3.05 24.73
N GLU A 228 0.47 -3.19 24.19
CA GLU A 228 -0.20 -4.50 24.06
C GLU A 228 0.42 -5.34 22.93
N PHE A 229 0.87 -4.69 21.86
CA PHE A 229 1.61 -5.31 20.74
C PHE A 229 2.87 -6.04 21.22
N GLY A 230 3.64 -5.41 22.10
CA GLY A 230 4.95 -5.92 22.49
C GLY A 230 4.92 -7.01 23.58
N LYS A 231 3.89 -7.04 24.45
CA LYS A 231 3.72 -8.04 25.52
C LYS A 231 3.85 -9.51 25.06
N PRO A 232 3.17 -9.98 24.01
CA PRO A 232 3.21 -11.39 23.63
C PRO A 232 4.48 -11.79 22.87
N LEU A 233 5.27 -10.84 22.35
CA LEU A 233 6.33 -11.15 21.36
C LEU A 233 7.43 -12.07 21.90
N ALA A 234 7.92 -11.82 23.12
CA ALA A 234 8.99 -12.63 23.70
C ALA A 234 8.55 -14.09 23.91
N LEU A 235 7.33 -14.28 24.43
CA LEU A 235 6.74 -15.62 24.62
C LEU A 235 6.42 -16.30 23.28
N LEU A 236 6.01 -15.53 22.27
CA LEU A 236 5.73 -16.04 20.92
C LEU A 236 6.99 -16.49 20.19
N GLU A 237 8.09 -15.76 20.35
CA GLU A 237 9.39 -16.17 19.79
C GLU A 237 9.82 -17.52 20.37
N GLU A 238 9.79 -17.65 21.70
CA GLU A 238 10.13 -18.90 22.39
C GLU A 238 9.20 -20.06 21.98
N GLU A 239 7.88 -19.84 21.96
CA GLU A 239 6.90 -20.87 21.55
C GLU A 239 7.08 -21.28 20.09
N CYS A 240 7.45 -20.36 19.20
CA CYS A 240 7.70 -20.64 17.79
C CYS A 240 8.98 -21.47 17.62
N ASP A 241 10.05 -21.13 18.33
CA ASP A 241 11.34 -21.83 18.26
C ASP A 241 11.25 -23.26 18.80
N GLU A 242 10.59 -23.43 19.95
CA GLU A 242 10.31 -24.75 20.51
C GLU A 242 9.48 -25.60 19.53
N SER A 243 8.45 -24.99 18.92
CA SER A 243 7.57 -25.68 17.96
C SER A 243 8.31 -26.08 16.68
N ILE A 244 9.21 -25.24 16.17
CA ILE A 244 10.05 -25.56 15.00
C ILE A 244 11.00 -26.72 15.32
N ALA A 245 11.75 -26.64 16.43
CA ALA A 245 12.68 -27.70 16.81
C ALA A 245 11.95 -29.05 17.00
N LYS A 246 10.75 -29.02 17.59
CA LYS A 246 9.90 -30.21 17.73
C LYS A 246 9.43 -30.73 16.37
N ALA A 247 9.01 -29.85 15.45
CA ALA A 247 8.58 -30.21 14.11
C ALA A 247 9.70 -30.86 13.29
N GLU A 248 10.92 -30.30 13.34
CA GLU A 248 12.09 -30.88 12.67
C GLU A 248 12.42 -32.28 13.20
N SER A 249 12.40 -32.46 14.52
CA SER A 249 12.60 -33.77 15.15
C SER A 249 11.56 -34.80 14.69
N GLN A 250 10.29 -34.38 14.58
CA GLN A 250 9.20 -35.22 14.12
C GLN A 250 9.30 -35.55 12.61
N ILE A 251 9.68 -34.59 11.78
CA ILE A 251 9.90 -34.80 10.33
C ILE A 251 11.09 -35.73 10.09
N ASN A 252 12.15 -35.63 10.89
CA ASN A 252 13.27 -36.58 10.82
C ASN A 252 12.80 -38.00 11.17
N SER A 253 11.97 -38.14 12.21
CA SER A 253 11.39 -39.44 12.59
C SER A 253 10.50 -40.02 11.47
N LEU A 254 9.67 -39.18 10.84
CA LEU A 254 8.87 -39.54 9.67
C LEU A 254 9.75 -39.99 8.50
N THR A 255 10.82 -39.25 8.20
CA THR A 255 11.75 -39.56 7.10
C THR A 255 12.38 -40.95 7.28
N ILE A 256 12.76 -41.31 8.51
CA ILE A 256 13.27 -42.65 8.84
C ILE A 256 12.20 -43.73 8.57
N LEU A 257 10.95 -43.50 8.95
CA LEU A 257 9.85 -44.43 8.72
C LEU A 257 9.55 -44.62 7.23
N VAL A 258 9.59 -43.53 6.46
CA VAL A 258 9.47 -43.56 4.99
C VAL A 258 10.58 -44.41 4.39
N GLN A 259 11.83 -44.15 4.75
CA GLN A 259 12.98 -44.89 4.22
C GLN A 259 12.89 -46.39 4.55
N ARG A 260 12.44 -46.74 5.75
CA ARG A 260 12.17 -48.12 6.17
C ARG A 260 11.09 -48.77 5.30
N HIS A 261 10.00 -48.05 5.04
CA HIS A 261 8.92 -48.53 4.17
C HIS A 261 9.42 -48.78 2.73
N ASP A 262 10.18 -47.85 2.18
CA ASP A 262 10.71 -47.95 0.82
C ASP A 262 11.71 -49.10 0.67
N ASN A 263 12.53 -49.35 1.69
CA ASN A 263 13.42 -50.51 1.74
C ASN A 263 12.63 -51.83 1.77
N ALA A 264 11.54 -51.89 2.55
CA ALA A 264 10.67 -53.06 2.59
C ALA A 264 9.99 -53.28 1.22
N LEU A 265 9.48 -52.22 0.59
CA LEU A 265 8.89 -52.28 -0.74
C LEU A 265 9.90 -52.70 -1.82
N LYS A 266 11.12 -52.19 -1.76
CA LYS A 266 12.22 -52.59 -2.65
C LYS A 266 12.52 -54.08 -2.50
N SER A 267 12.56 -54.59 -1.28
CA SER A 267 12.77 -56.02 -1.00
C SER A 267 11.63 -56.88 -1.56
N MET A 268 10.39 -56.41 -1.47
CA MET A 268 9.22 -57.05 -2.10
C MET A 268 9.30 -57.04 -3.63
N ARG A 269 9.77 -55.95 -4.25
CA ARG A 269 9.98 -55.87 -5.71
C ARG A 269 11.09 -56.81 -6.18
N GLN A 270 12.24 -56.82 -5.50
CA GLN A 270 13.34 -57.75 -5.81
C GLN A 270 12.92 -59.21 -5.69
N SER A 271 12.12 -59.51 -4.66
CA SER A 271 11.48 -60.80 -4.45
C SER A 271 10.58 -61.20 -5.64
N ARG A 272 9.67 -60.31 -6.04
CA ARG A 272 8.81 -60.49 -7.22
C ARG A 272 9.61 -60.74 -8.49
N ASP A 273 10.61 -59.90 -8.76
CA ASP A 273 11.40 -59.95 -9.99
C ASP A 273 12.24 -61.23 -10.05
N THR A 274 12.77 -61.67 -8.90
CA THR A 274 13.46 -62.96 -8.79
C THR A 274 12.48 -64.10 -9.06
N LEU A 275 11.31 -64.10 -8.43
CA LEU A 275 10.29 -65.13 -8.68
C LEU A 275 9.84 -65.17 -10.14
N SER A 276 9.64 -64.00 -10.76
CA SER A 276 9.29 -63.89 -12.18
C SER A 276 10.38 -64.50 -13.06
N LYS A 277 11.66 -64.21 -12.81
CA LYS A 277 12.78 -64.86 -13.50
C LYS A 277 12.80 -66.37 -13.30
N LEU A 278 12.55 -66.85 -12.08
CA LEU A 278 12.49 -68.28 -11.78
C LEU A 278 11.32 -68.97 -12.48
N GLN A 279 10.17 -68.32 -12.61
CA GLN A 279 9.05 -68.86 -13.39
C GLN A 279 9.33 -68.94 -14.88
N GLN A 280 10.09 -67.98 -15.41
CA GLN A 280 10.49 -67.99 -16.82
C GLN A 280 11.54 -69.07 -17.12
N MET A 281 12.27 -69.57 -16.12
CA MET A 281 13.11 -70.76 -16.29
C MET A 281 12.20 -71.97 -16.50
N THR A 282 11.82 -72.27 -17.74
CA THR A 282 10.99 -73.43 -18.11
C THR A 282 11.61 -74.72 -17.61
N MET A 283 10.95 -75.36 -16.64
CA MET A 283 11.46 -76.50 -15.90
C MET A 283 10.68 -77.77 -16.22
N THR A 284 11.37 -78.83 -16.65
CA THR A 284 10.81 -80.19 -16.74
C THR A 284 10.69 -80.87 -15.36
N ASN A 285 11.41 -80.37 -14.36
CA ASN A 285 11.38 -80.88 -13.00
C ASN A 285 10.08 -80.47 -12.27
N ARG A 286 9.11 -81.40 -12.20
CA ARG A 286 7.80 -81.19 -11.55
C ARG A 286 7.92 -80.75 -10.08
N THR A 287 8.93 -81.23 -9.35
CA THR A 287 9.14 -80.87 -7.94
C THR A 287 9.50 -79.40 -7.79
N LEU A 288 10.37 -78.89 -8.68
CA LEU A 288 10.82 -77.51 -8.63
C LEU A 288 9.73 -76.54 -9.12
N VAL A 289 8.97 -76.92 -10.15
CA VAL A 289 7.76 -76.20 -10.57
C VAL A 289 6.80 -76.05 -9.39
N GLY A 290 6.51 -77.14 -8.66
CA GLY A 290 5.64 -77.08 -7.48
C GLY A 290 6.17 -76.17 -6.36
N ARG A 291 7.50 -76.07 -6.18
CA ARG A 291 8.11 -75.14 -5.20
C ARG A 291 7.98 -73.68 -5.65
N ILE A 292 8.20 -73.39 -6.94
CA ILE A 292 8.04 -72.04 -7.51
C ILE A 292 6.58 -71.59 -7.44
N THR A 293 5.62 -72.46 -7.76
CA THR A 293 4.18 -72.15 -7.64
C THR A 293 3.81 -71.80 -6.21
N ARG A 294 4.17 -72.64 -5.22
CA ARG A 294 3.90 -72.35 -3.80
C ARG A 294 4.56 -71.05 -3.32
N ALA A 295 5.79 -70.78 -3.76
CA ALA A 295 6.46 -69.53 -3.44
C ALA A 295 5.76 -68.32 -4.05
N SER A 296 5.18 -68.46 -5.24
CA SER A 296 4.41 -67.41 -5.91
C SER A 296 3.06 -67.16 -5.23
N GLU A 297 2.37 -68.22 -4.79
CA GLU A 297 1.15 -68.12 -3.98
C GLU A 297 1.43 -67.44 -2.63
N SER A 298 2.51 -67.85 -1.94
CA SER A 298 2.96 -67.20 -0.71
C SER A 298 3.30 -65.73 -0.96
N PHE A 299 3.98 -65.40 -2.06
CA PHE A 299 4.27 -64.03 -2.42
C PHE A 299 3.01 -63.21 -2.63
N ASN A 300 2.01 -63.75 -3.34
CA ASN A 300 0.75 -63.03 -3.57
C ASN A 300 -0.03 -62.79 -2.28
N SER A 301 -0.06 -63.77 -1.37
CA SER A 301 -0.65 -63.63 -0.03
C SER A 301 0.07 -62.57 0.79
N ASP A 302 1.40 -62.64 0.87
CA ASP A 302 2.22 -61.70 1.63
C ASP A 302 2.18 -60.29 1.01
N ALA A 303 2.09 -60.18 -0.31
CA ALA A 303 1.88 -58.91 -1.02
C ALA A 303 0.50 -58.31 -0.73
N ALA A 304 -0.54 -59.12 -0.60
CA ALA A 304 -1.87 -58.66 -0.19
C ALA A 304 -1.84 -58.13 1.26
N LEU A 305 -1.20 -58.86 2.18
CA LEU A 305 -0.98 -58.41 3.56
C LEU A 305 -0.12 -57.14 3.62
N PHE A 306 0.92 -57.05 2.79
CA PHE A 306 1.79 -55.88 2.69
C PHE A 306 1.03 -54.64 2.21
N ARG A 307 -0.01 -54.78 1.37
CA ARG A 307 -0.86 -53.64 0.94
C ARG A 307 -1.85 -53.18 1.99
N GLN A 308 -2.30 -54.10 2.85
CA GLN A 308 -3.23 -53.75 3.91
C GLN A 308 -2.60 -52.75 4.88
N ARG A 309 -3.46 -51.98 5.54
CA ARG A 309 -3.03 -50.98 6.52
C ARG A 309 -2.40 -51.69 7.73
N GLY A 310 -1.15 -51.37 8.05
CA GLY A 310 -0.44 -52.04 9.16
C GLY A 310 0.81 -51.29 9.64
N MET A 311 1.40 -51.77 10.74
CA MET A 311 2.64 -51.22 11.31
C MET A 311 3.82 -51.43 10.37
N ILE A 312 4.78 -50.49 10.37
CA ILE A 312 5.97 -50.57 9.53
C ILE A 312 6.83 -51.80 9.83
N SER A 313 6.97 -52.16 11.09
CA SER A 313 7.75 -53.34 11.53
C SER A 313 7.18 -54.64 10.98
N THR A 314 5.84 -54.76 10.93
CA THR A 314 5.17 -55.91 10.30
C THR A 314 5.45 -55.96 8.80
N LYS A 315 5.43 -54.81 8.11
CA LYS A 315 5.74 -54.74 6.68
C LYS A 315 7.19 -55.11 6.37
N GLU A 316 8.15 -54.64 7.16
CA GLU A 316 9.55 -55.03 7.06
C GLU A 316 9.74 -56.53 7.28
N GLN A 317 9.08 -57.09 8.30
CA GLN A 317 9.14 -58.53 8.58
C GLN A 317 8.56 -59.36 7.43
N ILE A 318 7.43 -58.95 6.85
CA ILE A 318 6.86 -59.58 5.65
C ILE A 318 7.86 -59.55 4.49
N ALA A 319 8.42 -58.38 4.21
CA ALA A 319 9.37 -58.20 3.11
C ALA A 319 10.66 -59.02 3.28
N GLU A 320 11.20 -59.06 4.49
CA GLU A 320 12.42 -59.80 4.80
C GLU A 320 12.19 -61.31 4.77
N ASN A 321 11.09 -61.80 5.36
CA ASN A 321 10.71 -63.21 5.28
C ASN A 321 10.54 -63.67 3.83
N MET A 322 9.93 -62.82 3.00
CA MET A 322 9.76 -63.11 1.57
C MET A 322 11.10 -63.16 0.84
N ARG A 323 11.97 -62.18 1.09
CA ARG A 323 13.32 -62.12 0.52
C ARG A 323 14.13 -63.37 0.86
N LEU A 324 14.10 -63.81 2.12
CA LEU A 324 14.81 -65.01 2.57
C LEU A 324 14.27 -66.27 1.90
N ARG A 325 12.95 -66.47 1.86
CA ARG A 325 12.30 -67.63 1.21
C ARG A 325 12.68 -67.72 -0.28
N ILE A 326 12.66 -66.59 -0.99
CA ILE A 326 12.98 -66.55 -2.42
C ILE A 326 14.47 -66.72 -2.68
N SER A 327 15.31 -66.14 -1.82
CA SER A 327 16.77 -66.35 -1.88
C SER A 327 17.13 -67.82 -1.68
N GLU A 328 16.52 -68.49 -0.70
CA GLU A 328 16.70 -69.93 -0.47
C GLU A 328 16.18 -70.76 -1.64
N LEU A 329 15.00 -70.43 -2.18
CA LEU A 329 14.48 -71.06 -3.40
C LEU A 329 15.48 -70.92 -4.55
N ASN A 330 15.96 -69.71 -4.83
CA ASN A 330 16.91 -69.42 -5.90
C ASN A 330 18.25 -70.17 -5.72
N LYS A 331 18.73 -70.33 -4.49
CA LYS A 331 19.92 -71.13 -4.17
C LYS A 331 19.69 -72.62 -4.37
N SER A 332 18.49 -73.12 -4.06
CA SER A 332 18.14 -74.54 -4.19
C SER A 332 17.91 -74.98 -5.64
N ILE A 333 17.88 -74.03 -6.58
CA ILE A 333 17.90 -74.30 -8.01
C ILE A 333 19.35 -74.60 -8.37
N ASP A 334 19.66 -75.89 -8.46
CA ASP A 334 20.99 -76.41 -8.73
C ASP A 334 21.59 -75.77 -10.00
N SER A 335 22.91 -75.56 -9.97
CA SER A 335 23.74 -75.25 -11.12
C SER A 335 23.42 -76.16 -12.33
N ALA A 336 23.13 -77.44 -12.11
CA ALA A 336 22.75 -78.37 -13.18
C ALA A 336 21.43 -77.98 -13.87
N VAL A 337 20.44 -77.52 -13.10
CA VAL A 337 19.17 -77.02 -13.64
C VAL A 337 19.37 -75.73 -14.42
N ARG A 338 20.19 -74.81 -13.88
CA ARG A 338 20.55 -73.56 -14.57
C ARG A 338 21.27 -73.86 -15.88
N ARG A 339 22.19 -74.83 -15.86
CA ARG A 339 22.94 -75.32 -17.01
C ARG A 339 22.02 -75.97 -18.04
N GLU A 340 21.07 -76.81 -17.64
CA GLU A 340 20.07 -77.40 -18.52
C GLU A 340 19.18 -76.33 -19.19
N TYR A 341 18.76 -75.34 -18.41
CA TYR A 341 18.00 -74.20 -18.94
C TYR A 341 18.80 -73.40 -19.98
N LEU A 342 20.06 -73.09 -19.65
CA LEU A 342 20.98 -72.35 -20.52
C LEU A 342 21.27 -73.12 -21.81
N MET A 343 21.50 -74.44 -21.71
CA MET A 343 21.64 -75.37 -22.84
C MET A 343 20.44 -75.28 -23.77
N ARG A 344 19.23 -75.35 -23.24
CA ARG A 344 18.00 -75.29 -24.05
C ARG A 344 17.85 -73.95 -24.75
N HIS A 345 18.09 -72.85 -24.04
CA HIS A 345 17.93 -71.51 -24.60
C HIS A 345 18.93 -71.26 -25.73
N LEU A 346 20.20 -71.60 -25.51
CA LEU A 346 21.26 -71.50 -26.51
C LEU A 346 20.99 -72.41 -27.72
N LYS A 347 20.46 -73.63 -27.49
CA LYS A 347 20.07 -74.55 -28.57
C LYS A 347 18.93 -73.98 -29.41
N ILE A 348 17.92 -73.37 -28.79
CA ILE A 348 16.79 -72.73 -29.51
C ILE A 348 17.27 -71.51 -30.31
N ASP A 349 18.06 -70.61 -29.71
CA ASP A 349 18.57 -69.41 -30.42
C ASP A 349 19.49 -69.79 -31.59
N ALA A 350 20.36 -70.79 -31.40
CA ALA A 350 21.21 -71.32 -32.46
C ALA A 350 20.39 -71.94 -33.60
N LEU A 351 19.38 -72.75 -33.28
CA LEU A 351 18.46 -73.35 -34.26
C LEU A 351 17.67 -72.28 -35.02
N TYR A 352 17.20 -71.24 -34.33
CA TYR A 352 16.45 -70.15 -34.93
C TYR A 352 17.31 -69.35 -35.92
N LYS A 353 18.54 -68.97 -35.53
CA LYS A 353 19.50 -68.30 -36.43
C LYS A 353 19.89 -69.16 -37.62
N ALA A 354 20.04 -70.48 -37.43
CA ALA A 354 20.36 -71.40 -38.51
C ALA A 354 19.21 -71.53 -39.50
N LEU A 355 17.98 -71.64 -39.02
CA LEU A 355 16.81 -71.68 -39.91
C LEU A 355 16.68 -70.39 -40.71
N PHE A 356 17.00 -69.24 -40.11
CA PHE A 356 16.95 -67.93 -40.75
C PHE A 356 17.90 -67.81 -41.97
N GLU A 357 19.20 -68.10 -41.82
CA GLU A 357 20.10 -67.93 -42.99
C GLU A 357 19.85 -68.98 -44.09
N VAL A 358 19.14 -70.09 -43.80
CA VAL A 358 18.77 -71.11 -44.80
C VAL A 358 17.61 -70.67 -45.70
N VAL A 359 16.61 -69.98 -45.16
CA VAL A 359 15.38 -69.68 -45.92
C VAL A 359 15.42 -68.30 -46.57
N GLY A 360 16.36 -67.43 -46.19
CA GLY A 360 16.66 -66.18 -46.90
C GLY A 360 15.62 -65.05 -46.76
N GLU A 361 14.47 -65.30 -46.15
CA GLU A 361 13.49 -64.27 -45.79
C GLU A 361 13.79 -63.69 -44.40
N LYS A 362 14.01 -62.37 -44.32
CA LYS A 362 14.05 -61.62 -43.05
C LYS A 362 12.71 -61.80 -42.32
N PRO A 363 12.68 -62.33 -41.09
CA PRO A 363 11.50 -62.28 -40.26
C PRO A 363 11.09 -60.81 -40.09
N SER A 364 9.78 -60.57 -39.94
CA SER A 364 9.25 -59.24 -39.63
C SER A 364 10.04 -58.55 -38.51
N GLU A 365 10.06 -57.23 -38.52
CA GLU A 365 10.77 -56.25 -37.66
C GLU A 365 10.83 -56.56 -36.14
N TYR A 366 10.04 -57.51 -35.65
CA TYR A 366 10.07 -58.08 -34.29
C TYR A 366 11.42 -58.72 -33.87
N ALA A 367 12.29 -59.14 -34.79
CA ALA A 367 13.45 -59.98 -34.45
C ALA A 367 14.77 -59.22 -34.13
N ASN A 368 14.83 -57.89 -34.25
CA ASN A 368 16.09 -57.14 -34.16
C ASN A 368 16.45 -56.62 -32.75
N ASN A 369 15.69 -56.93 -31.71
CA ASN A 369 15.98 -56.52 -30.33
C ASN A 369 16.51 -57.71 -29.50
N THR A 370 17.83 -57.82 -29.37
CA THR A 370 18.53 -58.87 -28.63
C THR A 370 18.45 -58.76 -27.10
N GLU A 371 17.63 -57.86 -26.54
CA GLU A 371 17.49 -57.65 -25.09
C GLU A 371 16.12 -58.06 -24.51
N LYS A 372 15.26 -58.78 -25.24
CA LYS A 372 13.88 -59.06 -24.79
C LYS A 372 13.54 -60.51 -24.43
N SER A 373 12.55 -60.56 -23.53
CA SER A 373 12.01 -61.62 -22.65
C SER A 373 11.77 -63.02 -23.23
N ILE A 374 11.91 -64.02 -22.34
CA ILE A 374 11.60 -65.45 -22.53
C ILE A 374 10.18 -65.75 -23.05
N SER A 375 9.21 -64.86 -22.81
CA SER A 375 7.88 -64.98 -23.44
C SER A 375 7.96 -64.98 -24.96
N GLU A 376 8.90 -64.20 -25.52
CA GLU A 376 9.17 -64.14 -26.95
C GLU A 376 9.97 -65.37 -27.40
N SER A 377 10.86 -65.95 -26.59
CA SER A 377 11.58 -67.18 -26.95
C SER A 377 10.67 -68.41 -27.08
N CYS A 378 9.63 -68.51 -26.25
CA CYS A 378 8.61 -69.55 -26.40
C CYS A 378 7.69 -69.30 -27.61
N LEU A 379 7.31 -68.03 -27.85
CA LEU A 379 6.62 -67.63 -29.09
C LEU A 379 7.49 -67.90 -30.33
N HIS A 380 8.80 -67.69 -30.25
CA HIS A 380 9.76 -67.96 -31.31
C HIS A 380 9.92 -69.46 -31.52
N ALA A 381 9.94 -70.27 -30.46
CA ALA A 381 9.96 -71.73 -30.55
C ALA A 381 8.68 -72.28 -31.21
N GLU A 382 7.50 -71.76 -30.86
CA GLU A 382 6.23 -72.11 -31.50
C GLU A 382 6.16 -71.60 -32.95
N ALA A 383 6.62 -70.39 -33.22
CA ALA A 383 6.71 -69.84 -34.58
C ALA A 383 7.70 -70.62 -35.44
N LEU A 384 8.83 -71.04 -34.87
CA LEU A 384 9.84 -71.89 -35.52
C LEU A 384 9.28 -73.27 -35.82
N ALA A 385 8.56 -73.88 -34.87
CA ALA A 385 7.88 -75.15 -35.08
C ALA A 385 6.81 -75.05 -36.17
N ALA A 386 5.96 -74.01 -36.15
CA ALA A 386 4.92 -73.77 -37.16
C ALA A 386 5.52 -73.46 -38.55
N PHE A 387 6.62 -72.72 -38.60
CA PHE A 387 7.34 -72.43 -39.84
C PHE A 387 8.03 -73.67 -40.40
N ALA A 388 8.67 -74.47 -39.56
CA ALA A 388 9.33 -75.70 -39.95
C ALA A 388 8.30 -76.76 -40.40
N GLU A 389 7.10 -76.82 -39.80
CA GLU A 389 5.97 -77.60 -40.33
C GLU A 389 5.56 -77.15 -41.75
N LYS A 390 5.45 -75.83 -42.00
CA LYS A 390 5.15 -75.31 -43.35
C LYS A 390 6.23 -75.68 -44.37
N TYR A 391 7.49 -75.67 -43.96
CA TYR A 391 8.64 -76.08 -44.78
C TYR A 391 8.59 -77.58 -45.09
N ILE A 392 8.38 -78.44 -44.08
CA ILE A 392 8.26 -79.90 -44.25
C ILE A 392 7.10 -80.26 -45.19
N ASN A 393 5.98 -79.53 -45.12
CA ASN A 393 4.82 -79.76 -45.97
C ASN A 393 4.97 -79.22 -47.41
N GLY A 394 6.17 -78.74 -47.79
CA GLY A 394 6.48 -78.31 -49.15
C GLY A 394 5.90 -76.95 -49.55
N SER A 395 5.43 -76.16 -48.58
CA SER A 395 4.76 -74.87 -48.83
C SER A 395 5.74 -73.73 -49.15
N ILE A 396 7.04 -73.98 -49.03
CA ILE A 396 8.13 -73.02 -49.22
C ILE A 396 9.17 -73.68 -50.13
N ASN A 397 9.32 -73.19 -51.37
CA ASN A 397 10.34 -73.69 -52.30
C ASN A 397 11.71 -73.06 -51.97
N SER A 398 12.62 -73.83 -51.37
CA SER A 398 14.02 -73.39 -51.22
C SER A 398 14.87 -73.93 -52.38
N THR A 399 15.64 -73.05 -53.02
CA THR A 399 16.53 -73.37 -54.16
C THR A 399 17.97 -73.63 -53.73
N ILE A 400 18.24 -73.83 -52.44
CA ILE A 400 19.58 -73.98 -51.90
C ILE A 400 19.87 -75.47 -51.66
N ASP A 401 21.01 -75.96 -52.15
CA ASP A 401 21.58 -77.27 -51.77
C ASP A 401 21.93 -77.21 -50.27
N SER A 402 20.95 -77.61 -49.46
CA SER A 402 20.79 -77.22 -48.06
C SER A 402 21.81 -77.86 -47.12
N ARG A 403 22.49 -78.93 -47.55
CA ARG A 403 23.38 -79.73 -46.67
C ARG A 403 24.67 -79.01 -46.28
N ALA A 404 25.38 -78.42 -47.26
CA ALA A 404 26.62 -77.71 -46.99
C ALA A 404 26.34 -76.34 -46.34
N ALA A 405 25.27 -75.67 -46.77
CA ALA A 405 24.86 -74.39 -46.23
C ALA A 405 24.49 -74.47 -44.74
N ILE A 406 23.63 -75.41 -44.32
CA ILE A 406 23.23 -75.60 -42.92
C ILE A 406 24.43 -75.94 -42.04
N ARG A 407 25.32 -76.82 -42.50
CA ARG A 407 26.51 -77.23 -41.75
C ARG A 407 27.49 -76.07 -41.52
N THR A 408 27.77 -75.31 -42.58
CA THR A 408 28.61 -74.11 -42.50
C THR A 408 27.93 -73.00 -41.69
N LEU A 409 26.60 -72.90 -41.72
CA LEU A 409 25.82 -71.96 -40.92
C LEU A 409 25.95 -72.24 -39.43
N LEU A 410 25.62 -73.46 -39.00
CA LEU A 410 25.57 -73.81 -37.58
C LEU A 410 26.95 -73.66 -36.94
N SER A 411 28.01 -74.12 -37.63
CA SER A 411 29.39 -73.84 -37.21
C SER A 411 29.66 -72.33 -37.12
N LYS A 412 29.31 -71.53 -38.14
CA LYS A 412 29.49 -70.06 -38.11
C LYS A 412 28.64 -69.35 -37.05
N ILE A 413 27.51 -69.91 -36.66
CA ILE A 413 26.63 -69.36 -35.62
C ILE A 413 27.22 -69.66 -34.25
N TYR A 414 27.66 -70.90 -34.01
CA TYR A 414 28.36 -71.27 -32.77
C TYR A 414 29.68 -70.51 -32.61
N ASP A 415 30.43 -70.29 -33.70
CA ASP A 415 31.70 -69.54 -33.68
C ASP A 415 31.51 -68.03 -33.51
N ARG A 416 30.34 -67.48 -33.91
CA ARG A 416 29.99 -66.05 -33.72
C ARG A 416 29.27 -65.78 -32.40
N TYR A 417 28.80 -66.80 -31.68
CA TYR A 417 28.16 -66.62 -30.39
C TYR A 417 29.21 -66.37 -29.31
N THR A 418 29.24 -65.15 -28.77
CA THR A 418 30.11 -64.80 -27.64
C THR A 418 29.37 -65.10 -26.32
N PRO A 419 29.78 -66.13 -25.56
CA PRO A 419 29.15 -66.43 -24.28
C PRO A 419 29.40 -65.31 -23.27
N GLY A 420 28.35 -64.85 -22.59
CA GLY A 420 28.38 -63.81 -21.57
C GLY A 420 28.80 -64.31 -20.17
N SER A 421 28.89 -65.62 -19.97
CA SER A 421 29.36 -66.23 -18.72
C SER A 421 30.19 -67.50 -18.94
N ALA A 422 30.91 -67.95 -17.90
CA ALA A 422 31.69 -69.19 -17.93
C ALA A 422 30.81 -70.43 -18.13
N ASP A 423 29.62 -70.45 -17.51
CA ASP A 423 28.64 -71.53 -17.68
C ASP A 423 28.09 -71.56 -19.12
N GLU A 424 27.83 -70.38 -19.73
CA GLU A 424 27.41 -70.30 -21.13
C GLU A 424 28.49 -70.85 -22.07
N LYS A 425 29.76 -70.56 -21.79
CA LYS A 425 30.88 -71.04 -22.60
C LYS A 425 31.03 -72.56 -22.53
N GLU A 426 30.90 -73.14 -21.34
CA GLU A 426 30.97 -74.60 -21.16
C GLU A 426 29.82 -75.30 -21.89
N VAL A 427 28.60 -74.77 -21.74
CA VAL A 427 27.40 -75.26 -22.44
C VAL A 427 27.53 -75.16 -23.96
N LEU A 428 28.02 -74.01 -24.46
CA LEU A 428 28.22 -73.80 -25.90
C LEU A 428 29.23 -74.79 -26.48
N ASN A 429 30.31 -75.06 -25.74
CA ASN A 429 31.31 -76.07 -26.13
C ASN A 429 30.72 -77.48 -26.13
N GLN A 430 29.87 -77.80 -25.17
CA GLN A 430 29.19 -79.10 -25.10
C GLN A 430 28.19 -79.28 -26.26
N LEU A 431 27.39 -78.26 -26.57
CA LEU A 431 26.50 -78.27 -27.74
C LEU A 431 27.27 -78.42 -29.06
N LYS A 432 28.44 -77.78 -29.17
CA LYS A 432 29.32 -77.91 -30.34
C LYS A 432 29.84 -79.34 -30.48
N ALA A 433 30.24 -79.97 -29.36
CA ALA A 433 30.69 -81.35 -29.34
C ALA A 433 29.58 -82.37 -29.69
N ASP A 434 28.39 -82.24 -29.08
CA ASP A 434 27.23 -83.10 -29.36
C ASP A 434 26.77 -83.04 -30.83
N TYR A 435 26.96 -81.87 -31.47
CA TYR A 435 26.63 -81.67 -32.87
C TYR A 435 27.67 -82.29 -33.82
N ASP A 436 28.96 -82.16 -33.50
CA ASP A 436 30.05 -82.74 -34.29
C ASP A 436 30.00 -84.28 -34.31
N GLU A 437 29.51 -84.94 -33.24
CA GLU A 437 29.37 -86.40 -33.16
C GLU A 437 28.19 -87.00 -33.98
N ASN A 438 27.09 -86.27 -34.20
CA ASN A 438 25.88 -86.80 -34.85
C ASN A 438 25.82 -86.58 -36.39
N ALA A 439 26.91 -86.12 -37.01
CA ALA A 439 26.89 -85.53 -38.36
C ALA A 439 26.97 -86.49 -39.56
N THR A 440 26.47 -87.73 -39.46
CA THR A 440 26.38 -88.68 -40.60
C THR A 440 24.92 -89.01 -40.97
N LEU A 441 24.24 -88.05 -41.59
CA LEU A 441 22.90 -88.28 -42.19
C LEU A 441 23.02 -88.63 -43.68
N LEU A 442 22.31 -89.69 -44.08
CA LEU A 442 22.24 -90.16 -45.47
C LEU A 442 21.28 -89.30 -46.32
N PRO A 443 21.49 -89.19 -47.65
CA PRO A 443 20.65 -88.39 -48.55
C PRO A 443 19.16 -88.76 -48.49
N GLY A 444 18.27 -87.78 -48.35
CA GLY A 444 16.80 -87.97 -48.35
C GLY A 444 16.14 -87.98 -46.96
N GLN A 445 16.90 -87.81 -45.88
CA GLN A 445 16.38 -87.71 -44.51
C GLN A 445 16.23 -86.26 -44.01
N GLU A 446 16.34 -85.23 -44.88
CA GLU A 446 16.29 -83.83 -44.44
C GLU A 446 14.97 -83.48 -43.72
N ALA A 447 13.83 -83.91 -44.27
CA ALA A 447 12.54 -83.70 -43.64
C ALA A 447 12.42 -84.42 -42.28
N THR A 448 13.03 -85.60 -42.17
CA THR A 448 13.08 -86.38 -40.92
C THR A 448 13.96 -85.69 -39.87
N TYR A 449 15.07 -85.09 -40.29
CA TYR A 449 15.96 -84.35 -39.39
C TYR A 449 15.34 -83.04 -38.90
N VAL A 450 14.72 -82.26 -39.80
CA VAL A 450 13.97 -81.07 -39.40
C VAL A 450 12.80 -81.46 -38.49
N LYS A 451 12.10 -82.57 -38.78
CA LYS A 451 11.05 -83.09 -37.90
C LYS A 451 11.57 -83.54 -36.54
N ALA A 452 12.71 -84.23 -36.47
CA ALA A 452 13.35 -84.60 -35.21
C ALA A 452 13.77 -83.36 -34.41
N ILE A 453 14.29 -82.32 -35.08
CA ILE A 453 14.57 -81.02 -34.46
C ILE A 453 13.28 -80.40 -33.90
N ILE A 454 12.17 -80.39 -34.67
CA ILE A 454 10.88 -79.85 -34.20
C ILE A 454 10.35 -80.65 -32.99
N GLU A 455 10.46 -81.97 -33.02
CA GLU A 455 10.05 -82.84 -31.90
C GLU A 455 10.92 -82.63 -30.65
N GLU A 456 12.17 -82.18 -30.82
CA GLU A 456 13.06 -81.73 -29.74
C GLU A 456 12.79 -80.31 -29.25
N ILE A 457 12.03 -79.47 -29.98
CA ILE A 457 11.63 -78.14 -29.49
C ILE A 457 10.61 -78.36 -28.36
N PRO A 458 10.97 -78.06 -27.09
CA PRO A 458 10.07 -78.32 -25.98
C PRO A 458 8.86 -77.40 -26.09
N ARG A 459 7.64 -77.97 -26.09
CA ARG A 459 6.40 -77.19 -25.98
C ARG A 459 6.42 -76.42 -24.66
N CYS A 460 6.64 -75.11 -24.73
CA CYS A 460 6.69 -74.26 -23.56
C CYS A 460 5.33 -74.26 -22.85
N LYS A 461 5.23 -74.93 -21.71
CA LYS A 461 4.08 -74.75 -20.82
C LYS A 461 4.39 -73.57 -19.89
N ILE A 462 4.15 -72.36 -20.38
CA ILE A 462 4.17 -71.17 -19.52
C ILE A 462 3.08 -71.36 -18.48
N ILE A 463 3.42 -71.24 -17.20
CA ILE A 463 2.43 -71.21 -16.12
C ILE A 463 2.10 -69.73 -15.92
N PRO A 464 0.93 -69.25 -16.38
CA PRO A 464 0.56 -67.86 -16.18
C PRO A 464 0.24 -67.65 -14.70
N VAL A 465 1.21 -67.19 -13.93
CA VAL A 465 0.95 -66.68 -12.58
C VAL A 465 0.98 -65.16 -12.67
N ALA A 466 -0.19 -64.55 -12.47
CA ALA A 466 -0.27 -63.11 -12.32
C ALA A 466 0.31 -62.73 -10.95
N TYR A 467 1.36 -61.92 -10.95
CA TYR A 467 1.81 -61.24 -9.74
C TYR A 467 1.01 -59.96 -9.57
N PRO A 468 0.45 -59.71 -8.37
CA PRO A 468 -0.30 -58.51 -8.15
C PRO A 468 0.67 -57.32 -8.23
N GLU A 469 0.27 -56.28 -8.95
CA GLU A 469 1.10 -55.10 -9.18
C GLU A 469 1.36 -54.41 -7.84
N LEU A 470 2.59 -54.51 -7.31
CA LEU A 470 2.97 -53.79 -6.08
C LEU A 470 2.94 -52.31 -6.44
N ASP A 471 1.82 -51.65 -6.15
CA ASP A 471 1.49 -50.31 -6.65
C ASP A 471 2.72 -49.40 -6.70
N ARG A 472 2.86 -48.72 -7.83
CA ARG A 472 3.82 -47.64 -8.00
C ARG A 472 3.52 -46.57 -6.95
N LEU A 473 4.39 -46.44 -5.95
CA LEU A 473 4.60 -45.17 -5.24
C LEU A 473 5.15 -44.06 -6.18
N GLU A 474 5.32 -44.32 -7.49
CA GLU A 474 5.80 -43.35 -8.49
C GLU A 474 4.87 -42.14 -8.70
N GLY A 475 3.79 -41.98 -7.92
CA GLY A 475 2.99 -40.75 -7.89
C GLY A 475 3.40 -39.73 -6.83
N MET A 476 4.40 -40.00 -5.97
CA MET A 476 4.80 -39.06 -4.91
C MET A 476 5.64 -37.88 -5.42
N GLU A 477 6.55 -38.09 -6.39
CA GLU A 477 7.34 -36.99 -6.97
C GLU A 477 6.46 -35.97 -7.71
N GLU A 478 5.39 -36.43 -8.37
CA GLU A 478 4.50 -35.55 -9.14
C GLU A 478 3.48 -34.81 -8.24
N ARG A 479 3.10 -35.39 -7.08
CA ARG A 479 2.13 -34.81 -6.14
C ARG A 479 2.71 -33.89 -5.08
N LEU A 480 4.02 -33.90 -4.85
CA LEU A 480 4.69 -32.89 -4.03
C LEU A 480 4.73 -31.50 -4.70
N SER A 481 4.33 -31.39 -5.98
CA SER A 481 4.14 -30.10 -6.68
C SER A 481 2.77 -29.44 -6.43
N ALA A 482 1.92 -30.02 -5.57
CA ALA A 482 0.57 -29.53 -5.33
C ALA A 482 0.56 -28.13 -4.70
N ARG A 483 0.15 -27.15 -5.54
CA ARG A 483 -0.25 -25.76 -5.24
C ARG A 483 0.53 -25.10 -4.10
N GLU A 484 1.42 -24.17 -4.47
CA GLU A 484 1.93 -23.17 -3.53
C GLU A 484 0.75 -22.60 -2.73
N PRO A 485 0.72 -22.84 -1.41
CA PRO A 485 -0.36 -22.33 -0.59
C PRO A 485 -0.27 -20.81 -0.56
N GLU A 486 -1.44 -20.17 -0.52
CA GLU A 486 -1.58 -18.74 -0.29
C GLU A 486 -0.79 -18.38 0.98
N LYS A 487 0.34 -17.68 0.78
CA LYS A 487 1.20 -17.26 1.89
C LYS A 487 0.40 -16.28 2.72
N VAL A 488 -0.03 -16.70 3.90
CA VAL A 488 -0.52 -15.77 4.93
C VAL A 488 0.67 -14.92 5.34
N LEU A 489 0.82 -13.79 4.66
CA LEU A 489 1.93 -12.88 4.86
C LEU A 489 1.46 -11.81 5.84
N PHE A 490 1.85 -11.97 7.10
CA PHE A 490 1.68 -10.90 8.09
C PHE A 490 2.59 -9.74 7.68
N ARG A 491 2.01 -8.56 7.48
CA ARG A 491 2.73 -7.33 7.15
C ARG A 491 2.50 -6.31 8.25
N PHE A 492 3.57 -5.76 8.79
CA PHE A 492 3.52 -4.69 9.77
C PHE A 492 3.84 -3.36 9.08
N SER A 493 2.87 -2.83 8.33
CA SER A 493 3.04 -1.51 7.73
C SER A 493 3.10 -0.46 8.83
N ASN A 494 4.12 0.39 8.83
CA ASN A 494 4.22 1.49 9.79
C ASN A 494 2.94 2.33 9.75
N PRO A 495 2.24 2.46 10.89
CA PRO A 495 1.08 3.33 10.95
C PRO A 495 1.50 4.75 10.59
N THR A 496 0.73 5.36 9.70
CA THR A 496 0.93 6.75 9.30
C THR A 496 0.37 7.67 10.38
N MET A 497 1.12 8.70 10.74
CA MET A 497 0.65 9.78 11.59
C MET A 497 -0.73 10.28 11.13
N LYS A 498 -1.71 10.34 12.04
CA LYS A 498 -3.08 10.72 11.73
C LYS A 498 -3.33 12.20 12.03
N CYS A 499 -3.99 12.87 11.09
CA CYS A 499 -4.40 14.26 11.19
C CYS A 499 -5.92 14.28 11.19
N GLY A 500 -6.51 14.50 12.37
CA GLY A 500 -7.96 14.60 12.52
C GLY A 500 -8.41 16.04 12.38
N LEU A 501 -9.35 16.36 11.48
CA LEU A 501 -9.98 17.68 11.36
C LEU A 501 -11.43 17.52 10.91
N PHE A 502 -12.33 18.30 11.50
CA PHE A 502 -13.78 18.30 11.25
C PHE A 502 -14.41 16.90 11.34
N ALA A 503 -14.04 16.12 12.37
CA ALA A 503 -14.47 14.73 12.58
C ALA A 503 -14.07 13.76 11.45
N ARG A 504 -13.07 14.11 10.64
CA ARG A 504 -12.44 13.23 9.65
C ARG A 504 -11.01 12.94 10.08
N GLU A 505 -10.65 11.67 10.10
CA GLU A 505 -9.26 11.25 10.30
C GLU A 505 -8.64 10.90 8.95
N GLU A 506 -7.62 11.64 8.56
CA GLU A 506 -6.86 11.40 7.35
C GLU A 506 -5.38 11.17 7.70
N GLU A 507 -4.63 10.60 6.76
CA GLU A 507 -3.17 10.53 6.91
C GLU A 507 -2.61 11.94 6.84
N CYS A 508 -1.75 12.28 7.81
CA CYS A 508 -1.03 13.53 7.76
C CYS A 508 -0.19 13.59 6.49
N CYS A 509 -0.21 14.76 5.87
CA CYS A 509 0.55 14.97 4.67
C CYS A 509 2.06 14.96 4.99
N LYS A 510 2.80 14.07 4.34
CA LYS A 510 4.26 14.17 4.15
C LYS A 510 4.45 14.65 2.69
N ASP A 511 5.03 15.84 2.51
CA ASP A 511 5.41 16.40 1.20
C ASP A 511 4.34 17.04 0.28
N CYS A 512 3.24 17.58 0.80
CA CYS A 512 2.22 18.31 0.01
C CYS A 512 2.58 19.79 -0.23
N TRP A 513 3.84 20.13 -0.42
CA TRP A 513 4.28 21.52 -0.59
C TRP A 513 3.70 22.19 -1.86
N ASP A 514 3.24 21.40 -2.83
CA ASP A 514 2.71 21.81 -4.14
C ASP A 514 1.16 21.80 -4.24
N ARG A 515 0.46 21.43 -3.17
CA ARG A 515 -1.02 21.36 -3.11
C ARG A 515 -1.57 22.07 -1.88
N ASN A 516 -2.86 22.37 -1.89
CA ASN A 516 -3.56 22.99 -0.74
C ASN A 516 -2.90 24.30 -0.28
N TYR A 517 -2.58 25.17 -1.25
CA TYR A 517 -2.01 26.48 -0.97
C TYR A 517 -2.93 27.32 -0.07
N PRO A 518 -2.37 28.00 0.95
CA PRO A 518 -3.15 28.83 1.85
C PRO A 518 -3.79 30.00 1.11
N VAL A 519 -4.97 30.41 1.56
CA VAL A 519 -5.75 31.51 1.00
C VAL A 519 -5.52 32.77 1.83
N LEU A 520 -5.06 33.84 1.21
CA LEU A 520 -4.91 35.16 1.85
C LEU A 520 -6.04 36.08 1.43
N LEU A 521 -6.75 36.61 2.41
CA LEU A 521 -7.84 37.57 2.22
C LEU A 521 -7.33 38.98 2.54
N PHE A 522 -7.12 39.79 1.51
CA PHE A 522 -6.64 41.18 1.64
C PHE A 522 -7.78 42.19 1.50
N HIS A 523 -7.90 43.07 2.49
CA HIS A 523 -8.93 44.11 2.50
C HIS A 523 -8.65 45.28 1.54
N GLY A 524 -9.69 46.11 1.35
CA GLY A 524 -9.67 47.32 0.53
C GLY A 524 -9.19 48.58 1.26
N HIS A 525 -9.40 49.73 0.60
CA HIS A 525 -9.06 51.04 1.17
C HIS A 525 -9.94 51.37 2.38
N ALA A 526 -9.34 51.86 3.47
CA ALA A 526 -10.05 52.47 4.58
C ALA A 526 -10.45 53.91 4.21
N PHE A 527 -11.65 54.07 3.62
CA PHE A 527 -12.17 55.36 3.13
C PHE A 527 -12.26 56.48 4.18
N ASP A 528 -12.31 56.13 5.45
CA ASP A 528 -12.26 57.06 6.57
C ASP A 528 -11.03 56.75 7.43
N LYS A 529 -10.19 57.76 7.67
CA LYS A 529 -9.00 57.64 8.52
C LYS A 529 -9.33 57.16 9.93
N GLY A 530 -10.53 57.50 10.42
CA GLY A 530 -11.04 57.13 11.74
C GLY A 530 -11.55 55.68 11.83
N VAL A 531 -11.83 55.02 10.70
CA VAL A 531 -12.28 53.62 10.69
C VAL A 531 -11.10 52.69 10.88
N SER A 532 -11.19 51.77 11.84
CA SER A 532 -10.12 50.82 12.18
C SER A 532 -9.74 49.94 10.97
N TYR A 533 -8.50 49.42 10.88
CA TYR A 533 -8.21 48.47 9.78
C TYR A 533 -8.95 47.15 10.01
N GLU A 534 -9.29 46.86 11.25
CA GLU A 534 -10.04 45.70 11.67
C GLU A 534 -11.42 45.70 11.08
N TYR A 535 -12.08 46.86 10.99
CA TYR A 535 -13.30 47.01 10.19
C TYR A 535 -13.12 46.51 8.75
N SER A 536 -11.96 46.80 8.13
CA SER A 536 -11.66 46.35 6.78
C SER A 536 -11.42 44.83 6.71
N LEU A 537 -10.90 44.22 7.79
CA LEU A 537 -10.74 42.77 7.91
C LEU A 537 -12.04 42.03 8.23
N GLU A 538 -12.98 42.67 8.95
CA GLU A 538 -14.28 42.06 9.27
C GLU A 538 -15.13 41.83 8.02
N GLY A 539 -14.91 42.59 6.95
CA GLY A 539 -15.54 42.32 5.66
C GLY A 539 -15.26 40.92 5.09
N TRP A 540 -14.20 40.25 5.56
CA TRP A 540 -13.88 38.88 5.15
C TRP A 540 -14.45 37.78 6.04
N THR A 541 -15.06 38.12 7.19
CA THR A 541 -15.48 37.14 8.20
C THR A 541 -16.47 36.11 7.61
N ALA A 542 -17.50 36.57 6.89
CA ALA A 542 -18.49 35.68 6.27
C ALA A 542 -17.87 34.78 5.19
N ILE A 543 -17.01 35.32 4.34
CA ILE A 543 -16.31 34.55 3.30
C ILE A 543 -15.38 33.51 3.92
N GLN A 544 -14.62 33.88 4.96
CA GLN A 544 -13.72 32.96 5.65
C GLN A 544 -14.48 31.83 6.36
N ALA A 545 -15.60 32.15 7.02
CA ALA A 545 -16.48 31.14 7.64
C ALA A 545 -17.04 30.18 6.58
N ARG A 546 -17.50 30.70 5.45
CA ARG A 546 -18.01 29.87 4.36
C ARG A 546 -16.93 29.01 3.70
N LEU A 547 -15.70 29.53 3.54
CA LEU A 547 -14.55 28.73 3.11
C LEU A 547 -14.26 27.56 4.06
N GLU A 548 -14.45 27.75 5.36
CA GLU A 548 -14.27 26.69 6.35
C GLU A 548 -15.33 25.61 6.26
N GLU A 549 -16.59 25.97 6.02
CA GLU A 549 -17.66 25.01 5.72
C GLU A 549 -17.34 24.15 4.49
N ASP A 550 -16.61 24.73 3.52
CA ASP A 550 -16.12 24.06 2.31
C ASP A 550 -14.75 23.34 2.51
N GLY A 551 -14.27 23.24 3.77
CA GLY A 551 -13.07 22.46 4.14
C GLY A 551 -11.75 23.24 4.16
N VAL A 552 -11.78 24.57 4.12
CA VAL A 552 -10.58 25.43 4.25
C VAL A 552 -10.44 25.92 5.69
N LEU A 553 -9.48 25.39 6.43
CA LEU A 553 -9.26 25.73 7.85
C LEU A 553 -9.20 27.24 8.08
N ASN A 554 -9.95 27.75 9.06
CA ASN A 554 -9.84 29.15 9.44
C ASN A 554 -8.58 29.38 10.29
N GLY A 555 -7.54 29.94 9.67
CA GLY A 555 -6.28 30.32 10.28
C GLY A 555 -6.31 31.59 11.12
N GLY A 556 -7.46 32.28 11.18
CA GLY A 556 -7.63 33.55 11.86
C GLY A 556 -7.02 34.72 11.08
N THR A 557 -6.40 35.65 11.80
CA THR A 557 -5.76 36.83 11.23
C THR A 557 -4.24 36.72 11.34
N ILE A 558 -3.51 36.99 10.26
CA ILE A 558 -2.05 37.01 10.29
C ILE A 558 -1.55 38.40 10.70
N ASN A 559 -0.74 38.45 11.75
CA ASN A 559 -0.01 39.66 12.15
C ASN A 559 1.45 39.48 11.77
N VAL A 560 1.99 40.36 10.91
CA VAL A 560 3.38 40.32 10.42
C VAL A 560 4.39 40.44 11.56
N TYR A 561 4.01 41.12 12.64
CA TYR A 561 4.92 41.52 13.72
C TYR A 561 4.64 40.83 15.05
N GLY A 562 3.66 39.93 15.10
CA GLY A 562 3.47 39.06 16.26
C GLY A 562 4.68 38.13 16.44
N PRO A 563 4.98 37.65 17.65
CA PRO A 563 5.99 36.61 17.84
C PRO A 563 5.62 35.38 16.99
N ASP A 564 6.59 34.74 16.34
CA ASP A 564 6.33 33.47 15.69
C ASP A 564 6.42 32.35 16.73
N ARG A 565 5.25 31.90 17.21
CA ARG A 565 5.12 30.89 18.27
C ARG A 565 4.90 29.48 17.71
N MET A 566 5.00 29.32 16.39
CA MET A 566 4.74 28.07 15.69
C MET A 566 5.96 27.69 14.84
N PRO A 567 6.46 26.44 14.93
CA PRO A 567 7.51 25.99 14.04
C PRO A 567 7.08 26.06 12.57
N SER A 568 8.04 26.32 11.69
CA SER A 568 7.81 26.36 10.25
C SER A 568 7.24 25.04 9.74
N GLY A 569 6.23 25.09 8.87
CA GLY A 569 5.65 23.93 8.19
C GLY A 569 4.56 23.19 8.95
N VAL A 570 4.35 23.46 10.24
CA VAL A 570 3.45 22.64 11.08
C VAL A 570 2.01 22.63 10.57
N ILE A 571 1.47 23.77 10.12
CA ILE A 571 0.10 23.81 9.55
C ILE A 571 0.03 23.00 8.24
N GLY A 572 1.13 22.94 7.49
CA GLY A 572 1.21 22.20 6.22
C GLY A 572 0.98 20.70 6.35
N ASN A 573 1.28 20.14 7.52
CA ASN A 573 1.13 18.71 7.80
C ASN A 573 -0.34 18.27 7.89
N LEU A 574 -1.28 19.22 8.09
CA LEU A 574 -2.72 18.95 8.27
C LEU A 574 -3.45 18.53 6.97
N ASN A 575 -2.73 18.37 5.86
CA ASN A 575 -3.25 18.00 4.53
C ASN A 575 -4.46 18.82 4.03
N MET A 576 -4.64 20.06 4.50
CA MET A 576 -5.77 20.89 4.12
C MET A 576 -5.37 22.33 3.82
N PRO A 577 -6.11 23.04 2.95
CA PRO A 577 -5.88 24.46 2.76
C PRO A 577 -6.31 25.22 4.02
N VAL A 578 -5.61 26.32 4.31
CA VAL A 578 -5.91 27.23 5.42
C VAL A 578 -6.14 28.63 4.88
N SER A 579 -7.09 29.37 5.45
CA SER A 579 -7.38 30.76 5.09
C SER A 579 -6.92 31.71 6.18
N PHE A 580 -6.29 32.82 5.80
CA PHE A 580 -5.91 33.90 6.71
C PHE A 580 -6.45 35.23 6.23
N ARG A 581 -7.02 36.00 7.16
CA ARG A 581 -7.26 37.43 6.96
C ARG A 581 -5.97 38.20 7.18
N ALA A 582 -5.64 39.11 6.27
CA ALA A 582 -4.37 39.83 6.32
C ALA A 582 -4.54 41.32 6.04
N SER A 583 -3.77 42.14 6.76
CA SER A 583 -3.71 43.58 6.57
C SER A 583 -2.28 44.01 6.28
N TYR A 584 -2.13 44.91 5.32
CA TYR A 584 -0.87 45.56 4.95
C TYR A 584 -0.73 46.97 5.57
N TYR A 585 -1.65 47.37 6.44
CA TYR A 585 -1.63 48.67 7.11
C TYR A 585 -0.74 48.74 8.36
N PHE A 586 -0.14 47.63 8.77
CA PHE A 586 0.73 47.58 9.94
C PHE A 586 2.14 48.05 9.61
N ASP A 587 2.69 48.90 10.47
CA ASP A 587 4.12 49.16 10.57
C ASP A 587 4.58 48.94 12.02
N VAL A 588 5.88 48.78 12.23
CA VAL A 588 6.47 48.65 13.57
C VAL A 588 7.33 49.85 13.84
N LEU A 589 6.97 50.61 14.88
CA LEU A 589 7.93 51.46 15.55
C LEU A 589 8.71 50.59 16.54
N THR A 590 9.95 50.28 16.19
CA THR A 590 10.90 49.66 17.11
C THR A 590 11.45 50.74 18.04
N GLU A 591 10.96 50.80 19.28
CA GLU A 591 11.70 51.42 20.38
C GLU A 591 12.55 50.35 21.09
N PRO A 592 13.74 50.66 21.64
CA PRO A 592 14.55 49.69 22.35
C PRO A 592 13.75 49.06 23.51
N GLY A 593 13.32 47.80 23.35
CA GLY A 593 12.59 47.04 24.36
C GLY A 593 11.06 47.03 24.26
N SER A 594 10.44 47.71 23.29
CA SER A 594 9.00 47.57 23.02
C SER A 594 8.67 47.73 21.53
N PHE A 595 7.76 46.89 21.04
CA PHE A 595 7.20 47.02 19.70
C PHE A 595 5.85 47.73 19.82
N ALA A 596 5.76 48.95 19.30
CA ALA A 596 4.47 49.58 19.08
C ALA A 596 4.07 49.29 17.63
N VAL A 597 3.04 48.48 17.45
CA VAL A 597 2.41 48.31 16.14
C VAL A 597 1.69 49.63 15.84
N VAL A 598 2.20 50.40 14.88
CA VAL A 598 1.60 51.66 14.46
C VAL A 598 0.93 51.45 13.13
N GLN A 599 -0.28 51.98 13.03
CA GLN A 599 -1.04 51.94 11.81
C GLN A 599 -0.54 53.02 10.84
N SER A 600 -0.06 52.60 9.66
CA SER A 600 0.38 53.51 8.60
C SER A 600 -0.59 53.52 7.42
N LYS A 601 -1.77 54.13 7.64
CA LYS A 601 -2.84 54.35 6.63
C LYS A 601 -2.55 55.54 5.69
N SER A 602 -1.29 55.91 5.49
CA SER A 602 -0.95 57.12 4.74
C SER A 602 0.27 56.96 3.86
N GLU A 603 0.43 55.76 3.32
CA GLU A 603 1.52 55.43 2.43
C GLU A 603 1.02 55.11 1.02
N ASN A 604 1.96 55.05 0.09
CA ASN A 604 1.65 54.70 -1.28
C ASN A 604 1.42 53.18 -1.40
N ILE A 605 0.76 52.78 -2.48
CA ILE A 605 0.44 51.37 -2.74
C ILE A 605 1.71 50.53 -2.95
N ASP A 606 2.81 51.15 -3.39
CA ASP A 606 4.14 50.52 -3.48
C ASP A 606 4.63 50.01 -2.12
N THR A 607 4.51 50.80 -1.05
CA THR A 607 4.90 50.38 0.31
C THR A 607 4.04 49.22 0.80
N TYR A 608 2.74 49.25 0.55
CA TYR A 608 1.85 48.14 0.93
C TYR A 608 2.20 46.84 0.20
N ALA A 609 2.60 46.92 -1.07
CA ALA A 609 3.06 45.76 -1.81
C ALA A 609 4.33 45.12 -1.19
N ILE A 610 5.22 45.94 -0.61
CA ILE A 610 6.39 45.43 0.13
C ILE A 610 5.94 44.69 1.40
N ARG A 611 4.98 45.22 2.17
CA ARG A 611 4.46 44.55 3.37
C ARG A 611 3.72 43.25 3.06
N VAL A 612 3.03 43.17 1.92
CA VAL A 612 2.42 41.92 1.44
C VAL A 612 3.47 40.82 1.26
N LYS A 613 4.72 41.15 0.88
CA LYS A 613 5.82 40.17 0.84
C LYS A 613 6.08 39.53 2.19
N GLU A 614 6.08 40.32 3.26
CA GLU A 614 6.32 39.83 4.62
C GLU A 614 5.15 38.95 5.11
N VAL A 615 3.91 39.36 4.81
CA VAL A 615 2.71 38.56 5.07
C VAL A 615 2.81 37.20 4.38
N ILE A 616 3.12 37.18 3.08
CA ILE A 616 3.23 35.95 2.29
C ILE A 616 4.35 35.08 2.81
N ALA A 617 5.52 35.65 3.10
CA ALA A 617 6.66 34.91 3.65
C ALA A 617 6.29 34.24 4.99
N ARG A 618 5.60 34.95 5.88
CA ARG A 618 5.17 34.41 7.18
C ARG A 618 4.14 33.29 7.03
N VAL A 619 3.19 33.44 6.12
CA VAL A 619 2.18 32.41 5.84
C VAL A 619 2.83 31.17 5.22
N LYS A 620 3.75 31.35 4.27
CA LYS A 620 4.55 30.26 3.71
C LYS A 620 5.40 29.57 4.78
N ALA A 621 5.99 30.30 5.71
CA ALA A 621 6.72 29.72 6.83
C ALA A 621 5.79 28.89 7.73
N LYS A 622 4.67 29.43 8.21
CA LYS A 622 3.72 28.69 9.07
C LYS A 622 3.14 27.43 8.39
N THR A 623 2.91 27.49 7.08
CA THR A 623 2.27 26.40 6.33
C THR A 623 3.23 25.48 5.60
N GLY A 624 4.51 25.83 5.48
CA GLY A 624 5.49 25.07 4.70
C GLY A 624 5.21 25.03 3.19
N LYS A 625 4.22 25.78 2.70
CA LYS A 625 3.83 25.80 1.28
C LYS A 625 4.71 26.78 0.50
N ASN A 626 4.97 26.45 -0.76
CA ASN A 626 5.79 27.30 -1.61
C ASN A 626 5.01 28.46 -2.26
N LYS A 627 3.68 28.43 -2.28
CA LYS A 627 2.82 29.47 -2.84
C LYS A 627 1.61 29.77 -1.96
N VAL A 628 0.95 30.89 -2.23
CA VAL A 628 -0.34 31.29 -1.65
C VAL A 628 -1.38 31.53 -2.75
N ARG A 629 -2.66 31.41 -2.43
CA ARG A 629 -3.76 31.95 -3.25
C ARG A 629 -4.20 33.28 -2.64
N ILE A 630 -4.42 34.29 -3.46
CA ILE A 630 -4.81 35.62 -2.97
C ILE A 630 -6.24 35.91 -3.39
N VAL A 631 -7.07 36.34 -2.45
CA VAL A 631 -8.37 36.97 -2.70
C VAL A 631 -8.28 38.39 -2.17
N ALA A 632 -8.43 39.36 -3.05
CA ALA A 632 -8.19 40.75 -2.73
C ALA A 632 -9.36 41.63 -3.15
N PHE A 633 -9.79 42.50 -2.24
CA PHE A 633 -10.93 43.38 -2.44
C PHE A 633 -10.49 44.83 -2.66
N SER A 634 -11.12 45.52 -3.61
CA SER A 634 -10.93 46.95 -3.86
C SER A 634 -9.45 47.30 -4.03
N MET A 635 -8.92 48.29 -3.31
CA MET A 635 -7.49 48.66 -3.33
C MET A 635 -6.55 47.49 -3.03
N GLY A 636 -6.95 46.50 -2.22
CA GLY A 636 -6.14 45.32 -1.92
C GLY A 636 -5.74 44.55 -3.19
N GLY A 637 -6.58 44.57 -4.23
CA GLY A 637 -6.26 43.97 -5.52
C GLY A 637 -5.18 44.72 -6.28
N LEU A 638 -5.13 46.06 -6.16
CA LEU A 638 -4.04 46.87 -6.71
C LEU A 638 -2.73 46.58 -5.98
N VAL A 639 -2.77 46.46 -4.64
CA VAL A 639 -1.62 46.08 -3.82
C VAL A 639 -1.09 44.71 -4.24
N ALA A 640 -1.97 43.71 -4.38
CA ALA A 640 -1.60 42.35 -4.79
C ALA A 640 -1.00 42.31 -6.21
N ARG A 641 -1.62 42.98 -7.18
CA ARG A 641 -1.08 43.12 -8.55
C ARG A 641 0.30 43.79 -8.53
N ARG A 642 0.48 44.81 -7.68
CA ARG A 642 1.75 45.52 -7.56
C ARG A 642 2.84 44.66 -6.92
N TYR A 643 2.50 43.87 -5.90
CA TYR A 643 3.40 42.88 -5.31
C TYR A 643 3.95 41.93 -6.40
N ILE A 644 3.07 41.37 -7.24
CA ILE A 644 3.47 40.45 -8.31
C ILE A 644 4.39 41.15 -9.33
N GLN A 645 4.16 42.42 -9.66
CA GLN A 645 5.05 43.17 -10.54
C GLN A 645 6.45 43.40 -9.97
N ILE A 646 6.55 43.61 -8.65
CA ILE A 646 7.82 43.92 -7.99
C ILE A 646 8.62 42.64 -7.73
N PHE A 647 7.96 41.56 -7.30
CA PHE A 647 8.61 40.36 -6.79
C PHE A 647 8.43 39.12 -7.67
N GLY A 648 7.62 39.19 -8.73
CA GLY A 648 7.25 38.05 -9.56
C GLY A 648 6.05 37.28 -9.01
N ASP A 649 5.64 36.24 -9.74
CA ASP A 649 4.49 35.37 -9.42
C ASP A 649 4.89 34.03 -8.78
N ASN A 650 6.18 33.81 -8.52
CA ASN A 650 6.71 32.56 -7.95
C ASN A 650 6.07 32.16 -6.62
N ASP A 651 5.62 33.13 -5.82
CA ASP A 651 4.99 32.92 -4.52
C ASP A 651 3.45 32.87 -4.58
N VAL A 652 2.86 33.06 -5.75
CA VAL A 652 1.40 33.17 -5.93
C VAL A 652 0.92 32.06 -6.87
N ALA A 653 -0.05 31.28 -6.41
CA ALA A 653 -0.67 30.20 -7.19
C ALA A 653 -1.85 30.69 -8.02
N SER A 654 -2.68 31.58 -7.46
CA SER A 654 -3.80 32.23 -8.15
C SER A 654 -4.19 33.55 -7.47
N LEU A 655 -4.86 34.41 -8.24
CA LEU A 655 -5.31 35.73 -7.79
C LEU A 655 -6.79 35.94 -8.12
N VAL A 656 -7.60 36.24 -7.10
CA VAL A 656 -8.99 36.65 -7.22
C VAL A 656 -9.11 38.13 -6.88
N LEU A 657 -9.63 38.91 -7.81
CA LEU A 657 -9.85 40.34 -7.70
C LEU A 657 -11.34 40.60 -7.52
N LEU A 658 -11.75 41.21 -6.41
CA LEU A 658 -13.15 41.56 -6.13
C LEU A 658 -13.33 43.07 -6.08
N GLY A 659 -14.12 43.63 -7.00
CA GLY A 659 -14.41 45.08 -7.04
C GLY A 659 -13.16 45.94 -7.20
N VAL A 660 -12.11 45.44 -7.85
CA VAL A 660 -10.81 46.12 -7.89
C VAL A 660 -10.83 47.26 -8.92
N PRO A 661 -10.42 48.50 -8.58
CA PRO A 661 -10.32 49.60 -9.53
C PRO A 661 -9.10 49.44 -10.45
N ASN A 662 -9.13 48.41 -11.31
CA ASN A 662 -8.00 48.01 -12.14
C ASN A 662 -7.46 49.12 -13.04
N LYS A 663 -8.31 50.05 -13.48
CA LYS A 663 -7.95 51.27 -14.25
C LYS A 663 -8.12 52.55 -13.43
N GLY A 664 -8.18 52.44 -12.11
CA GLY A 664 -8.34 53.55 -11.18
C GLY A 664 -9.78 54.00 -10.94
N ILE A 665 -9.93 54.94 -10.01
CA ILE A 665 -11.19 55.63 -9.68
C ILE A 665 -11.23 57.00 -10.36
N SER A 666 -12.43 57.52 -10.61
CA SER A 666 -12.61 58.78 -11.33
C SER A 666 -13.84 59.57 -10.87
N GLY A 667 -14.02 60.76 -11.48
CA GLY A 667 -15.15 61.64 -11.21
C GLY A 667 -15.25 62.09 -9.76
N LYS A 668 -16.48 62.16 -9.23
CA LYS A 668 -16.75 62.61 -7.86
C LYS A 668 -16.14 61.71 -6.78
N VAL A 669 -15.96 60.41 -7.07
CA VAL A 669 -15.39 59.47 -6.11
C VAL A 669 -13.90 59.75 -5.89
N SER A 670 -13.13 59.99 -6.95
CA SER A 670 -11.72 60.39 -6.83
C SER A 670 -11.57 61.67 -5.99
N GLN A 671 -12.39 62.69 -6.30
CA GLN A 671 -12.38 63.96 -5.55
C GLN A 671 -12.76 63.80 -4.07
N LEU A 672 -13.74 62.94 -3.77
CA LEU A 672 -14.17 62.69 -2.40
C LEU A 672 -13.14 61.88 -1.61
N CYS A 673 -12.45 60.95 -2.28
CA CYS A 673 -11.39 60.12 -1.69
C CYS A 673 -10.27 61.03 -1.15
N ASP A 674 -9.80 62.01 -1.93
CA ASP A 674 -8.74 62.93 -1.50
C ASP A 674 -9.10 63.77 -0.26
N VAL A 675 -10.39 64.05 -0.06
CA VAL A 675 -10.87 64.90 1.05
C VAL A 675 -11.14 64.09 2.33
N ARG A 676 -11.68 62.87 2.21
CA ARG A 676 -12.08 62.04 3.36
C ARG A 676 -11.12 60.89 3.68
N GLY A 677 -10.51 60.32 2.64
CA GLY A 677 -9.59 59.19 2.74
C GLY A 677 -8.14 59.63 2.92
N SER A 678 -7.24 58.67 2.73
CA SER A 678 -5.81 58.93 2.75
C SER A 678 -5.36 59.57 1.43
N PRO A 679 -4.83 60.80 1.44
CA PRO A 679 -4.52 61.52 0.21
C PRO A 679 -3.40 60.87 -0.60
N VAL A 680 -2.61 59.94 -0.04
CA VAL A 680 -1.56 59.24 -0.78
C VAL A 680 -2.17 58.08 -1.57
N GLU A 681 -2.96 57.23 -0.91
CA GLU A 681 -3.64 56.07 -1.51
C GLU A 681 -4.64 56.50 -2.59
N CYS A 682 -5.42 57.54 -2.32
CA CYS A 682 -6.39 58.07 -3.28
C CYS A 682 -5.71 58.62 -4.55
N ARG A 683 -4.60 59.35 -4.41
CA ARG A 683 -3.79 59.82 -5.55
C ARG A 683 -3.18 58.68 -6.35
N ASP A 684 -2.79 57.58 -5.71
CA ASP A 684 -2.31 56.39 -6.42
C ASP A 684 -3.45 55.67 -7.15
N MET A 685 -4.67 55.65 -6.59
CA MET A 685 -5.84 55.02 -7.19
C MET A 685 -6.51 55.85 -8.30
N ASP A 686 -6.19 57.13 -8.43
CA ASP A 686 -6.73 57.97 -9.51
C ASP A 686 -6.44 57.37 -10.90
N GLU A 687 -7.41 57.40 -11.81
CA GLU A 687 -7.27 56.80 -13.15
C GLU A 687 -6.11 57.40 -13.96
N ASP A 688 -5.76 58.67 -13.69
CA ASP A 688 -4.64 59.39 -14.30
C ASP A 688 -3.37 59.36 -13.45
N SER A 689 -3.30 58.51 -12.41
CA SER A 689 -2.11 58.42 -11.58
C SER A 689 -0.93 57.76 -12.32
N LEU A 690 0.29 58.12 -11.92
CA LEU A 690 1.49 57.43 -12.39
C LEU A 690 1.46 55.95 -12.00
N PHE A 691 0.90 55.64 -10.82
CA PHE A 691 0.78 54.28 -10.31
C PHE A 691 -0.10 53.41 -11.22
N ILE A 692 -1.32 53.82 -11.55
CA ILE A 692 -2.25 53.06 -12.40
C ILE A 692 -1.69 52.86 -13.80
N ARG A 693 -1.11 53.90 -14.40
CA ARG A 693 -0.43 53.78 -15.70
C ARG A 693 0.70 52.75 -15.67
N LYS A 694 1.56 52.81 -14.64
CA LYS A 694 2.64 51.85 -14.47
C LYS A 694 2.10 50.43 -14.28
N LEU A 695 1.09 50.27 -13.41
CA LEU A 695 0.46 48.99 -13.10
C LEU A 695 -0.15 48.34 -14.37
N ASN A 696 -0.82 49.12 -15.22
CA ASN A 696 -1.45 48.59 -16.43
C ASN A 696 -0.53 48.50 -17.64
N SER A 697 0.65 49.11 -17.62
CA SER A 697 1.65 48.98 -18.68
C SER A 697 2.43 47.65 -18.65
N ALA A 698 2.42 46.95 -17.52
CA ALA A 698 3.15 45.70 -17.37
C ALA A 698 2.35 44.51 -17.94
N LYS A 699 3.06 43.48 -18.39
CA LYS A 699 2.48 42.20 -18.76
C LYS A 699 1.78 41.58 -17.53
N LEU A 700 0.62 40.98 -17.73
CA LEU A 700 -0.04 40.17 -16.71
C LEU A 700 0.82 38.93 -16.36
N PRO A 701 0.84 38.49 -15.09
CA PRO A 701 1.60 37.33 -14.66
C PRO A 701 1.04 36.03 -15.25
N ASP A 702 1.85 34.98 -15.27
CA ASP A 702 1.47 33.67 -15.83
C ASP A 702 0.84 32.78 -14.76
N ILE A 703 -0.21 33.31 -14.12
CA ILE A 703 -1.00 32.62 -13.09
C ILE A 703 -2.50 32.80 -13.40
N PRO A 704 -3.36 31.89 -12.93
CA PRO A 704 -4.81 32.09 -12.99
C PRO A 704 -5.23 33.39 -12.28
N ILE A 705 -5.98 34.24 -12.99
CA ILE A 705 -6.58 35.46 -12.47
C ILE A 705 -8.09 35.44 -12.73
N THR A 706 -8.88 35.55 -11.67
CA THR A 706 -10.34 35.75 -11.74
C THR A 706 -10.66 37.18 -11.30
N ASN A 707 -11.41 37.94 -12.11
CA ASN A 707 -11.84 39.28 -11.74
C ASN A 707 -13.36 39.34 -11.63
N ILE A 708 -13.85 39.60 -10.43
CA ILE A 708 -15.26 39.74 -10.10
C ILE A 708 -15.57 41.23 -10.05
N VAL A 709 -16.39 41.68 -11.00
CA VAL A 709 -16.79 43.08 -11.15
C VAL A 709 -18.28 43.22 -10.94
N ALA A 710 -18.73 44.37 -10.45
CA ALA A 710 -20.14 44.63 -10.22
C ALA A 710 -20.63 45.89 -10.93
N GLY A 711 -21.90 45.87 -11.31
CA GLY A 711 -22.62 46.98 -11.94
C GLY A 711 -24.06 47.02 -11.47
N GLY A 712 -24.72 48.15 -11.71
CA GLY A 712 -26.09 48.44 -11.27
C GLY A 712 -26.23 49.78 -10.54
N CYS A 713 -25.14 50.52 -10.38
CA CYS A 713 -25.14 51.85 -9.79
C CYS A 713 -24.83 52.90 -10.84
N ASN A 714 -25.71 53.89 -10.98
CA ASN A 714 -25.45 55.06 -11.83
C ASN A 714 -24.44 55.99 -11.14
N MET A 715 -23.26 56.10 -11.72
CA MET A 715 -22.13 56.92 -11.30
C MET A 715 -21.86 57.99 -12.36
N ASP A 716 -22.53 59.15 -12.21
CA ASP A 716 -22.43 60.28 -13.14
C ASP A 716 -22.79 59.95 -14.60
N GLY A 717 -23.83 59.13 -14.78
CA GLY A 717 -24.36 58.73 -16.09
C GLY A 717 -23.81 57.41 -16.61
N GLU A 718 -22.93 56.77 -15.84
CA GLU A 718 -22.24 55.54 -16.22
C GLU A 718 -22.48 54.42 -15.21
N ASP A 719 -22.34 53.16 -15.64
CA ASP A 719 -22.57 52.00 -14.78
C ASP A 719 -21.33 51.68 -13.93
N GLY A 720 -21.55 51.25 -12.69
CA GLY A 720 -20.52 50.89 -11.73
C GLY A 720 -21.08 50.29 -10.44
N ASP A 721 -20.23 50.17 -9.43
CA ASP A 721 -20.58 49.59 -8.12
C ASP A 721 -20.79 50.66 -7.02
N GLY A 722 -20.85 51.94 -7.42
CA GLY A 722 -20.97 53.09 -6.52
C GLY A 722 -19.63 53.66 -6.05
N ILE A 723 -18.51 52.97 -6.31
CA ILE A 723 -17.14 53.46 -6.03
C ILE A 723 -16.26 53.39 -7.28
N VAL A 724 -16.39 52.31 -8.06
CA VAL A 724 -15.61 52.04 -9.27
C VAL A 724 -16.55 51.93 -10.46
N LEU A 725 -16.25 52.66 -11.53
CA LEU A 725 -16.94 52.49 -12.81
C LEU A 725 -16.70 51.09 -13.36
N LEU A 726 -17.72 50.45 -13.92
CA LEU A 726 -17.63 49.08 -14.43
C LEU A 726 -16.51 48.94 -15.48
N ARG A 727 -16.31 49.97 -16.32
CA ARG A 727 -15.21 49.99 -17.31
C ARG A 727 -13.82 49.99 -16.68
N ASN A 728 -13.68 50.59 -15.49
CA ASN A 728 -12.42 50.69 -14.77
C ASN A 728 -12.19 49.48 -13.86
N ALA A 729 -13.26 48.80 -13.44
CA ALA A 729 -13.18 47.55 -12.70
C ALA A 729 -12.73 46.37 -13.58
N LYS A 730 -13.07 46.38 -14.87
CA LYS A 730 -12.66 45.35 -15.83
C LYS A 730 -11.14 45.33 -16.02
N LEU A 731 -10.58 44.12 -16.07
CA LEU A 731 -9.18 43.88 -16.40
C LEU A 731 -9.10 43.18 -17.76
N ASP A 732 -8.33 43.76 -18.68
CA ASP A 732 -8.25 43.27 -20.06
C ASP A 732 -7.40 41.99 -20.12
N GLY A 733 -7.77 41.03 -20.99
CA GLY A 733 -7.01 39.79 -21.18
C GLY A 733 -7.29 38.67 -20.16
N ILE A 734 -8.24 38.85 -19.24
CA ILE A 734 -8.63 37.84 -18.23
C ILE A 734 -10.15 37.68 -18.16
N THR A 735 -10.61 36.61 -17.50
CA THR A 735 -12.04 36.34 -17.31
C THR A 735 -12.66 37.29 -16.29
N ASN A 736 -13.60 38.12 -16.76
CA ASN A 736 -14.35 39.06 -15.93
C ASN A 736 -15.74 38.47 -15.62
N ILE A 737 -16.00 38.14 -14.36
CA ILE A 737 -17.29 37.67 -13.86
C ILE A 737 -18.10 38.88 -13.42
N PHE A 738 -19.28 39.08 -14.01
CA PHE A 738 -20.13 40.23 -13.72
C PHE A 738 -21.21 39.89 -12.69
N ILE A 739 -21.28 40.68 -11.62
CA ILE A 739 -22.32 40.63 -10.60
C ILE A 739 -23.29 41.78 -10.83
N ASN A 740 -24.53 41.46 -11.16
CA ASN A 740 -25.59 42.44 -11.31
C ASN A 740 -26.20 42.75 -9.93
N GLY A 741 -26.03 43.98 -9.45
CA GLY A 741 -26.53 44.41 -8.14
C GLY A 741 -27.31 45.72 -8.20
N THR A 742 -27.58 46.30 -7.04
CA THR A 742 -28.27 47.60 -6.93
C THR A 742 -27.72 48.38 -5.74
N CYS A 743 -27.37 49.65 -5.95
CA CYS A 743 -26.93 50.52 -4.86
C CYS A 743 -28.10 50.89 -3.94
N ARG A 744 -27.91 50.69 -2.63
CA ARG A 744 -28.91 51.04 -1.59
C ARG A 744 -28.73 52.46 -1.04
N GLY A 745 -27.77 53.22 -1.56
CA GLY A 745 -27.49 54.61 -1.18
C GLY A 745 -26.03 54.97 -1.39
N THR A 746 -25.66 56.20 -1.04
CA THR A 746 -24.27 56.70 -1.14
C THR A 746 -23.40 56.24 0.03
N THR A 747 -23.99 55.82 1.15
CA THR A 747 -23.28 55.40 2.37
C THR A 747 -22.98 53.90 2.42
N THR A 748 -23.72 53.09 1.66
CA THR A 748 -23.54 51.64 1.52
C THR A 748 -23.62 51.30 0.03
N PRO A 749 -22.55 51.61 -0.73
CA PRO A 749 -22.50 51.33 -2.15
C PRO A 749 -22.44 49.81 -2.38
N LEU A 750 -22.88 49.38 -3.57
CA LEU A 750 -22.80 47.97 -4.02
C LEU A 750 -21.39 47.41 -3.83
N HIS A 751 -20.36 48.25 -4.01
CA HIS A 751 -18.95 47.92 -3.79
C HIS A 751 -18.70 47.21 -2.45
N ILE A 752 -19.24 47.72 -1.34
CA ILE A 752 -19.05 47.12 -0.01
C ILE A 752 -19.97 45.91 0.17
N ASP A 753 -21.19 45.97 -0.40
CA ASP A 753 -22.13 44.85 -0.33
C ASP A 753 -21.61 43.59 -1.05
N LEU A 754 -20.60 43.69 -1.94
CA LEU A 754 -19.96 42.51 -2.55
C LEU A 754 -19.30 41.55 -1.54
N LEU A 755 -18.96 42.03 -0.34
CA LEU A 755 -18.44 41.19 0.73
C LEU A 755 -19.56 40.47 1.53
N ASP A 756 -20.81 40.92 1.36
CA ASP A 756 -21.99 40.28 1.92
C ASP A 756 -22.45 39.15 0.99
N ILE A 757 -21.94 37.95 1.27
CA ILE A 757 -22.22 36.75 0.48
C ILE A 757 -23.65 36.22 0.68
N GLU A 758 -24.40 36.71 1.67
CA GLU A 758 -25.82 36.40 1.78
C GLU A 758 -26.62 37.23 0.77
N MET A 759 -26.21 38.48 0.56
CA MET A 759 -26.80 39.36 -0.45
C MET A 759 -26.39 38.97 -1.88
N TYR A 760 -25.11 38.67 -2.09
CA TYR A 760 -24.56 38.33 -3.41
C TYR A 760 -23.84 36.97 -3.38
N PRO A 761 -24.58 35.85 -3.25
CA PRO A 761 -23.99 34.51 -3.15
C PRO A 761 -23.15 34.11 -4.37
N GLN A 762 -23.38 34.74 -5.53
CA GLN A 762 -22.59 34.49 -6.74
C GLN A 762 -21.13 34.93 -6.56
N VAL A 763 -20.84 35.91 -5.68
CA VAL A 763 -19.47 36.32 -5.35
C VAL A 763 -18.72 35.16 -4.71
N TYR A 764 -19.31 34.50 -3.71
CA TYR A 764 -18.69 33.35 -3.06
C TYR A 764 -18.49 32.19 -4.04
N GLY A 765 -19.49 31.89 -4.88
CA GLY A 765 -19.38 30.86 -5.92
C GLY A 765 -18.15 31.08 -6.82
N ALA A 766 -17.95 32.31 -7.30
CA ALA A 766 -16.80 32.67 -8.12
C ALA A 766 -15.47 32.59 -7.38
N ILE A 767 -15.42 33.00 -6.09
CA ILE A 767 -14.23 32.86 -5.24
C ILE A 767 -13.89 31.37 -5.11
N ARG A 768 -14.86 30.53 -4.74
CA ARG A 768 -14.68 29.10 -4.51
C ARG A 768 -14.16 28.39 -5.77
N GLU A 769 -14.79 28.61 -6.92
CA GLU A 769 -14.37 28.04 -8.20
C GLU A 769 -12.96 28.44 -8.62
N SER A 770 -12.45 29.56 -8.11
CA SER A 770 -11.08 30.04 -8.39
C SER A 770 -10.03 29.47 -7.43
N LEU A 771 -10.46 28.84 -6.33
CA LEU A 771 -9.59 28.30 -5.28
C LEU A 771 -9.47 26.77 -5.32
N ILE A 772 -10.53 26.08 -5.76
CA ILE A 772 -10.58 24.62 -5.96
C ILE A 772 -10.00 24.27 -7.32
#